data_AF-A0A5R9IV01-F1
#
_entry.id   AF-A0A5R9IV01-F1
#
_cell.length_a   1.000
_cell.length_b   1.000
_cell.length_c   1.000
_cell.angle_alpha   90.00
_cell.angle_beta   90.00
_cell.angle_gamma   90.00
#
_symmetry.space_group_name_H-M   'P 1'
#
loop_
_entity.id
_entity.type
_entity.pdbx_description
1 polymer ?
#
loop_
_entity_poly.entity_id
_entity_poly.type
_entity_poly.pdbx_seq_one_letter_code
_entity_poly.pdbx_strand_id
1 'polypeptide(L)'
;MKKLTLLLVLIITLVIYISLNKSTESTNYDVDVKDIHPALSDKDSIEVFPFSNKKFASQKLKELTIANAQCKERKLDFNTQVNNIHQILIQALEHELRNGKTRRDLLAYSNQYKPFYDSYDDLLLQAKINLEKEKYDFTTSVDILNEWNGLSVINNFSVINIPIIVLGLQAFEGDSNGLSMGLVLDNEVSKSDVFALLENDENFNTYLESPLEINGSRVLSPSILFALTGGSLNVEEFKQAVSLRNFNVNDVAIAVMNDLPYEYLEVLIAQAVSIEDMPIIAQGRYDSNANLADFAASAHNVKLLQLLETYGVHPTNELGIITGLDIAIMNLPDDVDVYANAESFPDKYLETINYLIEKGYKAHGSRYQMDNEAFTFFKAPANKRNFQSSKALIPELKKALHRIDLADSSNRVIQILPDDSLVSKAIESMELKKAVLSNKSKSCESIQKELLAEEGFLDHRETYDLITRIAQDDDNTAQRLHDIDPTLVNLWRDTRQFSPNGSRETRSDFITMLGEDKLQEAFDYSSSTPLTEFETDRLLLSLLRSTENIIPIWNARSVPTPPSGLLAFKHIPFEKWESLEVEKFDFSIKDKFGNDLFVPAALNSQEAVQLLLDLGLKPEMDKLGLDVLDLLLEDSYENGSLNKSLRLIVPEVEELEPSHYSRIARLKKHFPEEYEKLIQISNQMLVSDEYDMNKFRSRLY
;
A
#
# COMPACT_ATOMS: atom_id res chain seq x y z
N MET A 1 14.23 -11.98 21.02
CA MET A 1 14.41 -13.02 19.98
C MET A 1 13.20 -13.18 19.05
N LYS A 2 11.97 -13.50 19.52
CA LYS A 2 10.79 -13.70 18.64
C LYS A 2 10.41 -12.49 17.74
N LYS A 3 10.61 -11.24 18.21
CA LYS A 3 10.37 -10.01 17.41
C LYS A 3 11.53 -9.69 16.45
N LEU A 4 12.75 -10.05 16.81
CA LEU A 4 13.94 -9.95 15.96
C LEU A 4 13.85 -10.91 14.78
N THR A 5 13.40 -12.15 15.02
CA THR A 5 13.08 -13.09 13.93
C THR A 5 11.93 -12.61 13.07
N LEU A 6 10.92 -11.89 13.61
CA LEU A 6 9.85 -11.33 12.79
C LEU A 6 10.35 -10.21 11.87
N LEU A 7 11.18 -9.28 12.36
CA LEU A 7 11.78 -8.21 11.57
C LEU A 7 12.73 -8.77 10.50
N LEU A 8 13.62 -9.70 10.88
CA LEU A 8 14.51 -10.39 9.94
C LEU A 8 13.74 -11.23 8.93
N VAL A 9 12.67 -11.93 9.33
CA VAL A 9 11.81 -12.68 8.41
C VAL A 9 11.07 -11.71 7.49
N LEU A 10 10.62 -10.55 7.95
CA LEU A 10 10.03 -9.52 7.09
C LEU A 10 11.05 -8.98 6.08
N ILE A 11 12.27 -8.64 6.51
CA ILE A 11 13.34 -8.16 5.63
C ILE A 11 13.73 -9.26 4.63
N ILE A 12 13.92 -10.50 5.08
CA ILE A 12 14.29 -11.64 4.22
C ILE A 12 13.15 -12.00 3.26
N THR A 13 11.89 -12.03 3.71
CA THR A 13 10.74 -12.30 2.83
C THR A 13 10.52 -11.18 1.83
N LEU A 14 10.82 -9.93 2.18
CA LEU A 14 10.76 -8.78 1.28
C LEU A 14 11.91 -8.80 0.25
N VAL A 15 13.13 -9.15 0.67
CA VAL A 15 14.29 -9.37 -0.23
C VAL A 15 14.04 -10.57 -1.15
N ILE A 16 13.37 -11.63 -0.69
CA ILE A 16 12.94 -12.76 -1.52
C ILE A 16 11.84 -12.32 -2.51
N TYR A 17 10.85 -11.56 -2.05
CA TYR A 17 9.77 -11.02 -2.91
C TYR A 17 10.31 -10.09 -4.01
N ILE A 18 11.34 -9.30 -3.71
CA ILE A 18 11.97 -8.40 -4.68
C ILE A 18 12.96 -9.15 -5.59
N SER A 19 13.74 -10.10 -5.07
CA SER A 19 14.64 -10.91 -5.91
C SER A 19 13.90 -11.86 -6.86
N LEU A 20 12.67 -12.26 -6.52
CA LEU A 20 11.75 -12.93 -7.44
C LEU A 20 11.15 -12.00 -8.52
N ASN A 21 11.18 -10.68 -8.31
CA ASN A 21 10.65 -9.67 -9.24
C ASN A 21 11.74 -8.85 -9.97
N LYS A 22 13.01 -8.95 -9.58
CA LYS A 22 14.14 -8.36 -10.31
C LYS A 22 14.61 -9.34 -11.38
N SER A 23 14.31 -9.05 -12.64
CA SER A 23 15.04 -9.64 -13.77
C SER A 23 16.52 -9.30 -13.58
N THR A 24 17.36 -10.33 -13.48
CA THR A 24 18.81 -10.24 -13.33
C THR A 24 19.43 -9.34 -14.41
N GLU A 25 19.87 -8.14 -14.03
CA GLU A 25 20.86 -7.38 -14.80
C GLU A 25 22.25 -7.91 -14.44
N SER A 26 22.95 -8.43 -15.45
CA SER A 26 24.35 -8.82 -15.33
C SER A 26 25.23 -7.58 -15.25
N THR A 27 25.97 -7.44 -14.16
CA THR A 27 27.04 -6.46 -13.94
C THR A 27 28.15 -6.58 -14.99
N ASN A 28 28.52 -5.47 -15.61
CA ASN A 28 29.87 -5.23 -16.12
C ASN A 28 30.24 -3.76 -15.91
N TYR A 29 31.27 -3.51 -15.09
CA TYR A 29 31.94 -2.22 -14.94
C TYR A 29 33.06 -2.09 -15.97
N ASP A 30 33.15 -0.95 -16.68
CA ASP A 30 34.31 -0.04 -16.65
C ASP A 30 34.13 1.22 -17.55
N VAL A 31 34.12 2.39 -16.88
CA VAL A 31 34.75 3.72 -17.11
C VAL A 31 35.11 4.18 -18.56
N ASP A 32 34.56 5.32 -19.04
CA ASP A 32 35.13 6.70 -18.94
C ASP A 32 34.32 7.76 -19.76
N VAL A 33 34.45 9.04 -19.38
CA VAL A 33 33.63 10.21 -19.72
C VAL A 33 34.04 10.93 -21.03
N LYS A 34 33.07 11.38 -21.86
CA LYS A 34 32.87 12.78 -22.37
C LYS A 34 32.03 12.91 -23.67
N ASP A 35 31.31 14.03 -23.70
CA ASP A 35 30.81 14.84 -24.84
C ASP A 35 29.34 14.79 -25.30
N ILE A 36 28.92 16.01 -25.67
CA ILE A 36 27.58 16.60 -25.77
C ILE A 36 27.00 16.46 -27.19
N HIS A 37 25.74 16.01 -27.30
CA HIS A 37 24.60 16.50 -28.13
C HIS A 37 23.65 15.38 -28.62
N PRO A 38 22.34 15.69 -28.78
CA PRO A 38 21.28 14.69 -28.88
C PRO A 38 21.13 14.18 -30.33
N ALA A 39 21.22 12.87 -30.51
CA ALA A 39 20.84 12.21 -31.75
C ALA A 39 19.77 11.17 -31.44
N LEU A 40 18.59 11.35 -32.07
CA LEU A 40 17.64 10.26 -32.30
C LEU A 40 18.40 9.06 -32.86
N SER A 41 18.35 7.93 -32.16
CA SER A 41 18.76 6.64 -32.69
C SER A 41 17.75 5.59 -32.22
N ASP A 42 16.75 5.37 -33.07
CA ASP A 42 16.05 4.09 -33.15
C ASP A 42 17.09 2.98 -33.33
N LYS A 43 17.24 2.12 -32.32
CA LYS A 43 17.57 0.69 -32.38
C LYS A 43 18.12 0.23 -31.03
N ASP A 44 17.23 -0.18 -30.14
CA ASP A 44 17.58 -1.17 -29.13
C ASP A 44 17.00 -2.51 -29.54
N SER A 45 17.92 -3.43 -29.82
CA SER A 45 17.68 -4.84 -30.02
C SER A 45 17.07 -5.42 -28.74
N ILE A 46 15.79 -5.77 -28.82
CA ILE A 46 15.04 -6.45 -27.77
C ILE A 46 15.71 -7.81 -27.51
N GLU A 47 16.35 -7.96 -26.34
CA GLU A 47 16.63 -9.26 -25.76
C GLU A 47 15.29 -9.96 -25.49
N VAL A 48 15.06 -11.04 -26.23
CA VAL A 48 13.85 -11.86 -26.15
C VAL A 48 13.94 -12.71 -24.89
N PHE A 49 13.08 -12.45 -23.90
CA PHE A 49 12.87 -13.37 -22.77
C PHE A 49 12.58 -14.79 -23.28
N PRO A 50 13.02 -15.83 -22.55
CA PRO A 50 12.73 -17.21 -22.89
C PRO A 50 11.24 -17.46 -22.64
N PHE A 51 10.40 -17.21 -23.65
CA PHE A 51 9.06 -17.77 -23.70
C PHE A 51 9.23 -19.28 -23.52
N SER A 52 8.61 -19.83 -22.48
CA SER A 52 8.33 -21.27 -22.38
C SER A 52 7.82 -21.73 -23.74
N ASN A 53 8.27 -22.90 -24.22
CA ASN A 53 7.99 -23.52 -25.52
C ASN A 53 6.49 -23.73 -25.87
N LYS A 54 5.64 -22.70 -25.78
CA LYS A 54 4.24 -22.72 -26.20
C LYS A 54 4.21 -22.67 -27.72
N LYS A 55 3.90 -23.80 -28.34
CA LYS A 55 3.52 -23.85 -29.76
C LYS A 55 2.07 -23.38 -29.89
N PHE A 56 1.88 -22.10 -30.24
CA PHE A 56 0.54 -21.56 -30.48
C PHE A 56 -0.04 -22.12 -31.79
N ALA A 57 -1.33 -22.47 -31.79
CA ALA A 57 -2.04 -22.95 -32.99
C ALA A 57 -2.17 -21.90 -34.12
N SER A 58 -2.13 -20.59 -33.81
CA SER A 58 -2.19 -19.53 -34.82
C SER A 58 -1.10 -18.48 -34.63
N GLN A 59 -0.60 -17.96 -35.75
CA GLN A 59 0.38 -16.87 -35.78
C GLN A 59 -0.20 -15.58 -35.16
N LYS A 60 -1.51 -15.32 -35.36
CA LYS A 60 -2.22 -14.19 -34.78
C LYS A 60 -2.27 -14.25 -33.25
N LEU A 61 -2.57 -15.43 -32.68
CA LEU A 61 -2.57 -15.63 -31.23
C LEU A 61 -1.18 -15.39 -30.65
N LYS A 62 -0.13 -15.91 -31.31
CA LYS A 62 1.27 -15.67 -30.93
C LYS A 62 1.61 -14.17 -30.90
N GLU A 63 1.25 -13.43 -31.94
CA GLU A 63 1.50 -11.98 -32.03
C GLU A 63 0.77 -11.19 -30.94
N LEU A 64 -0.52 -11.49 -30.70
CA LEU A 64 -1.32 -10.85 -29.65
C LEU A 64 -0.80 -11.19 -28.24
N THR A 65 -0.36 -12.42 -27.99
CA THR A 65 0.24 -12.81 -26.70
C THR A 65 1.53 -12.04 -26.44
N ILE A 66 2.42 -11.93 -27.44
CA ILE A 66 3.67 -11.15 -27.32
C ILE A 66 3.35 -9.67 -27.07
N ALA A 67 2.42 -9.09 -27.83
CA ALA A 67 2.02 -7.69 -27.66
C ALA A 67 1.39 -7.42 -26.28
N ASN A 68 0.56 -8.34 -25.78
CA ASN A 68 -0.04 -8.25 -24.44
C ASN A 68 1.02 -8.37 -23.32
N ALA A 69 2.04 -9.21 -23.48
CA ALA A 69 3.16 -9.30 -22.55
C ALA A 69 3.96 -8.00 -22.49
N GLN A 70 4.28 -7.41 -23.64
CA GLN A 70 4.92 -6.09 -23.73
C GLN A 70 4.07 -5.01 -23.05
N CYS A 71 2.74 -5.10 -23.15
CA CYS A 71 1.83 -4.20 -22.43
C CYS A 71 1.87 -4.38 -20.90
N LYS A 72 2.13 -5.59 -20.39
CA LYS A 72 2.28 -5.82 -18.94
C LYS A 72 3.57 -5.21 -18.40
N GLU A 73 4.70 -5.43 -19.07
CA GLU A 73 5.99 -4.80 -18.70
C GLU A 73 5.87 -3.27 -18.72
N ARG A 74 5.22 -2.71 -19.75
CA ARG A 74 5.01 -1.26 -19.85
C ARG A 74 4.05 -0.69 -18.80
N LYS A 75 3.15 -1.50 -18.24
CA LYS A 75 2.30 -1.08 -17.10
C LYS A 75 3.10 -1.01 -15.80
N LEU A 76 4.13 -1.85 -15.61
CA LEU A 76 5.02 -1.78 -14.45
C LEU A 76 5.79 -0.44 -14.42
N ASP A 77 6.09 0.13 -15.59
CA ASP A 77 6.76 1.43 -15.75
C ASP A 77 5.80 2.64 -15.76
N PHE A 78 4.48 2.45 -15.58
CA PHE A 78 3.53 3.56 -15.65
C PHE A 78 3.78 4.63 -14.57
N ASN A 79 4.06 4.22 -13.34
CA ASN A 79 4.32 5.17 -12.24
C ASN A 79 5.59 6.00 -12.50
N THR A 80 6.66 5.35 -12.96
CA THR A 80 7.90 6.02 -13.37
C THR A 80 7.65 6.99 -14.52
N GLN A 81 6.87 6.60 -15.52
CA GLN A 81 6.48 7.49 -16.62
C GLN A 81 5.67 8.71 -16.15
N VAL A 82 4.74 8.53 -15.21
CA VAL A 82 3.98 9.67 -14.65
C VAL A 82 4.88 10.56 -13.80
N ASN A 83 5.76 10.00 -12.98
CA ASN A 83 6.76 10.76 -12.22
C ASN A 83 7.64 11.58 -13.16
N ASN A 84 8.14 10.99 -14.26
CA ASN A 84 8.92 11.68 -15.28
C ASN A 84 8.14 12.82 -15.97
N ILE A 85 6.82 12.69 -16.10
CA ILE A 85 5.96 13.77 -16.60
C ILE A 85 5.83 14.87 -15.54
N HIS A 86 5.59 14.53 -14.27
CA HIS A 86 5.53 15.49 -13.16
C HIS A 86 6.83 16.30 -13.02
N GLN A 87 8.00 15.67 -13.21
CA GLN A 87 9.30 16.33 -13.12
C GLN A 87 9.46 17.50 -14.10
N ILE A 88 8.77 17.50 -15.26
CA ILE A 88 8.83 18.60 -16.23
C ILE A 88 8.32 19.91 -15.62
N LEU A 89 7.18 19.85 -14.91
CA LEU A 89 6.62 21.02 -14.26
C LEU A 89 7.35 21.34 -12.96
N ILE A 90 7.74 20.34 -12.17
CA ILE A 90 8.55 20.56 -10.95
C ILE A 90 9.81 21.37 -11.29
N GLN A 91 10.58 20.97 -12.31
CA GLN A 91 11.78 21.69 -12.75
C GLN A 91 11.49 23.12 -13.22
N ALA A 92 10.39 23.33 -13.94
CA ALA A 92 9.95 24.67 -14.36
C ALA A 92 9.60 25.55 -13.16
N LEU A 93 8.91 25.01 -12.16
CA LEU A 93 8.54 25.70 -10.93
C LEU A 93 9.78 26.01 -10.08
N GLU A 94 10.71 25.07 -9.92
CA GLU A 94 12.00 25.27 -9.25
C GLU A 94 12.79 26.42 -9.90
N HIS A 95 12.85 26.44 -11.24
CA HIS A 95 13.52 27.50 -11.98
C HIS A 95 12.92 28.89 -11.69
N GLU A 96 11.59 29.01 -11.74
CA GLU A 96 10.92 30.28 -11.48
C GLU A 96 11.02 30.71 -10.00
N LEU A 97 10.96 29.75 -9.06
CA LEU A 97 11.18 30.01 -7.63
C LEU A 97 12.59 30.56 -7.39
N ARG A 98 13.63 29.98 -8.00
CA ARG A 98 15.01 30.51 -7.94
C ARG A 98 15.13 31.91 -8.55
N ASN A 99 14.33 32.22 -9.56
CA ASN A 99 14.25 33.55 -10.17
C ASN A 99 13.43 34.56 -9.35
N GLY A 100 12.97 34.18 -8.14
CA GLY A 100 12.29 35.07 -7.20
C GLY A 100 10.78 35.17 -7.39
N LYS A 101 10.16 34.29 -8.18
CA LYS A 101 8.69 34.19 -8.22
C LYS A 101 8.16 33.68 -6.89
N THR A 102 7.07 34.29 -6.43
CA THR A 102 6.41 33.86 -5.20
C THR A 102 5.48 32.67 -5.44
N ARG A 103 5.08 31.98 -4.37
CA ARG A 103 4.03 30.95 -4.43
C ARG A 103 2.77 31.47 -5.13
N ARG A 104 2.36 32.70 -4.81
CA ARG A 104 1.18 33.35 -5.43
C ARG A 104 1.33 33.51 -6.93
N ASP A 105 2.49 33.96 -7.40
CA ASP A 105 2.74 34.15 -8.83
C ASP A 105 2.61 32.82 -9.58
N LEU A 106 3.08 31.72 -8.98
CA LEU A 106 3.04 30.39 -9.59
C LEU A 106 1.66 29.73 -9.49
N LEU A 107 0.89 29.98 -8.44
CA LEU A 107 -0.48 29.49 -8.32
C LEU A 107 -1.43 30.09 -9.38
N ALA A 108 -1.05 31.19 -10.03
CA ALA A 108 -1.80 31.78 -11.12
C ALA A 108 -1.91 30.86 -12.35
N TYR A 109 -1.03 29.88 -12.50
CA TYR A 109 -1.05 28.90 -13.61
C TYR A 109 -1.85 27.63 -13.28
N SER A 110 -2.32 27.46 -12.05
CA SER A 110 -2.93 26.20 -11.56
C SER A 110 -4.11 25.73 -12.42
N ASN A 111 -4.95 26.65 -12.92
CA ASN A 111 -6.09 26.31 -13.78
C ASN A 111 -5.71 25.78 -15.17
N GLN A 112 -4.46 25.93 -15.62
CA GLN A 112 -4.01 25.37 -16.90
C GLN A 112 -3.72 23.87 -16.77
N TYR A 113 -3.40 23.40 -15.57
CA TYR A 113 -2.99 22.02 -15.30
C TYR A 113 -4.19 21.10 -15.05
N LYS A 114 -4.21 19.94 -15.70
CA LYS A 114 -5.16 18.87 -15.39
C LYS A 114 -4.45 17.76 -14.63
N PRO A 115 -4.89 17.43 -13.40
CA PRO A 115 -4.20 16.46 -12.56
C PRO A 115 -4.14 15.06 -13.18
N PHE A 116 -3.07 14.34 -12.87
CA PHE A 116 -3.04 12.87 -12.92
C PHE A 116 -3.55 12.33 -11.59
N TYR A 117 -2.66 12.18 -10.61
CA TYR A 117 -2.99 11.91 -9.20
C TYR A 117 -2.54 13.06 -8.29
N ASP A 118 -1.37 13.67 -8.56
CA ASP A 118 -0.93 14.87 -7.87
C ASP A 118 -1.62 16.12 -8.45
N SER A 119 -1.97 17.04 -7.57
CA SER A 119 -2.49 18.36 -7.94
C SER A 119 -1.35 19.33 -8.30
N TYR A 120 -1.68 20.46 -8.94
CA TYR A 120 -0.69 21.51 -9.19
C TYR A 120 0.00 21.98 -7.90
N ASP A 121 -0.79 22.12 -6.83
CA ASP A 121 -0.29 22.54 -5.52
C ASP A 121 0.69 21.54 -4.92
N ASP A 122 0.48 20.24 -5.15
CA ASP A 122 1.40 19.18 -4.73
C ASP A 122 2.74 19.28 -5.46
N LEU A 123 2.72 19.52 -6.78
CA LEU A 123 3.93 19.69 -7.57
C LEU A 123 4.69 20.97 -7.21
N LEU A 124 3.97 22.05 -6.90
CA LEU A 124 4.58 23.30 -6.41
C LEU A 124 5.17 23.13 -5.01
N LEU A 125 4.51 22.37 -4.12
CA LEU A 125 5.05 22.04 -2.82
C LEU A 125 6.32 21.19 -2.96
N GLN A 126 6.32 20.19 -3.84
CA GLN A 126 7.50 19.38 -4.09
C GLN A 126 8.67 20.21 -4.62
N ALA A 127 8.43 21.13 -5.56
CA ALA A 127 9.44 22.06 -6.04
C ALA A 127 10.04 22.90 -4.90
N LYS A 128 9.21 23.42 -3.98
CA LYS A 128 9.70 24.14 -2.80
C LYS A 128 10.53 23.25 -1.87
N ILE A 129 10.07 22.03 -1.60
CA ILE A 129 10.79 21.05 -0.77
C ILE A 129 12.15 20.74 -1.38
N ASN A 130 12.22 20.49 -2.70
CA ASN A 130 13.47 20.20 -3.39
C ASN A 130 14.50 21.34 -3.26
N LEU A 131 14.07 22.59 -3.44
CA LEU A 131 14.94 23.75 -3.27
C LEU A 131 15.42 23.91 -1.83
N GLU A 132 14.52 23.72 -0.87
CA GLU A 132 14.85 23.84 0.55
C GLU A 132 15.78 22.70 1.01
N LYS A 133 15.62 21.51 0.43
CA LYS A 133 16.44 20.32 0.69
C LYS A 133 17.93 20.57 0.41
N GLU A 134 18.26 21.44 -0.55
CA GLU A 134 19.65 21.80 -0.88
C GLU A 134 20.42 22.47 0.25
N LYS A 135 19.72 22.97 1.28
CA LYS A 135 20.34 23.59 2.46
C LYS A 135 20.83 22.59 3.50
N TYR A 136 20.49 21.31 3.36
CA TYR A 136 20.71 20.27 4.37
C TYR A 136 21.38 19.04 3.77
N ASP A 137 22.06 18.27 4.60
CA ASP A 137 22.79 17.08 4.17
C ASP A 137 21.88 15.85 4.19
N PHE A 138 21.66 15.25 3.02
CA PHE A 138 20.90 14.01 2.86
C PHE A 138 21.78 12.91 2.29
N THR A 139 21.52 11.69 2.70
CA THR A 139 22.14 10.49 2.12
C THR A 139 21.08 9.42 1.88
N THR A 140 21.26 8.67 0.80
CA THR A 140 20.51 7.43 0.55
C THR A 140 21.32 6.20 0.90
N SER A 141 22.59 6.35 1.30
CA SER A 141 23.44 5.22 1.67
C SER A 141 23.16 4.80 3.10
N VAL A 142 22.71 3.56 3.26
CA VAL A 142 22.34 3.01 4.57
C VAL A 142 23.57 2.62 5.40
N ASP A 143 24.74 2.55 4.77
CA ASP A 143 26.02 2.32 5.45
C ASP A 143 26.32 3.37 6.52
N ILE A 144 25.75 4.59 6.40
CA ILE A 144 25.87 5.65 7.42
C ILE A 144 25.40 5.20 8.81
N LEU A 145 24.48 4.23 8.88
CA LEU A 145 24.01 3.68 10.17
C LEU A 145 25.14 2.97 10.95
N ASN A 146 26.17 2.45 10.27
CA ASN A 146 27.34 1.86 10.95
C ASN A 146 28.25 2.93 11.56
N GLU A 147 28.17 4.17 11.09
CA GLU A 147 28.99 5.28 11.55
C GLU A 147 28.35 6.03 12.73
N TRP A 148 27.03 5.89 12.90
CA TRP A 148 26.29 6.61 13.93
C TRP A 148 26.36 5.97 15.31
N ASN A 149 26.68 6.82 16.30
CA ASN A 149 26.63 6.50 17.73
C ASN A 149 25.23 6.76 18.30
N GLY A 150 24.86 6.03 19.36
CA GLY A 150 23.61 6.24 20.10
C GLY A 150 22.35 5.64 19.47
N LEU A 151 22.45 4.82 18.42
CA LEU A 151 21.29 4.21 17.77
C LEU A 151 20.49 3.23 18.66
N SER A 152 21.03 2.85 19.82
CA SER A 152 20.34 2.08 20.88
C SER A 152 19.09 2.75 21.42
N VAL A 153 18.89 4.04 21.17
CA VAL A 153 17.61 4.70 21.46
C VAL A 153 16.44 4.16 20.61
N ILE A 154 16.72 3.46 19.51
CA ILE A 154 15.73 2.78 18.68
C ILE A 154 15.64 1.33 19.13
N ASN A 155 14.41 0.84 19.34
CA ASN A 155 14.18 -0.53 19.75
C ASN A 155 14.79 -1.53 18.75
N ASN A 156 15.60 -2.46 19.27
CA ASN A 156 16.36 -3.49 18.54
C ASN A 156 17.59 -3.00 17.74
N PHE A 157 17.90 -1.70 17.73
CA PHE A 157 19.15 -1.20 17.15
C PHE A 157 20.26 -1.39 18.18
N SER A 158 21.06 -2.43 18.01
CA SER A 158 22.24 -2.67 18.86
C SER A 158 23.47 -2.79 17.97
N VAL A 159 24.66 -2.63 18.56
CA VAL A 159 25.95 -2.82 17.86
C VAL A 159 25.99 -4.16 17.09
N ILE A 160 25.32 -5.19 17.59
CA ILE A 160 25.25 -6.52 16.96
C ILE A 160 24.27 -6.52 15.78
N ASN A 161 23.15 -5.80 15.88
CA ASN A 161 22.07 -5.84 14.90
C ASN A 161 22.24 -4.83 13.76
N ILE A 162 22.94 -3.71 13.99
CA ILE A 162 23.11 -2.64 13.00
C ILE A 162 23.70 -3.19 11.68
N PRO A 163 24.79 -4.00 11.68
CA PRO A 163 25.31 -4.55 10.43
C PRO A 163 24.30 -5.42 9.66
N ILE A 164 23.43 -6.14 10.37
CA ILE A 164 22.38 -6.98 9.78
C ILE A 164 21.29 -6.11 9.15
N ILE A 165 20.89 -5.04 9.85
CA ILE A 165 19.91 -4.07 9.37
C ILE A 165 20.44 -3.38 8.11
N VAL A 166 21.69 -2.92 8.12
CA VAL A 166 22.36 -2.31 6.96
C VAL A 166 22.34 -3.25 5.76
N LEU A 167 22.81 -4.50 5.93
CA LEU A 167 22.77 -5.52 4.86
C LEU A 167 21.37 -5.75 4.29
N GLY A 168 20.36 -5.75 5.15
CA GLY A 168 18.96 -5.90 4.74
C GLY A 168 18.42 -4.70 3.97
N LEU A 169 18.89 -3.50 4.28
CA LEU A 169 18.43 -2.25 3.67
C LEU A 169 19.20 -1.86 2.40
N GLN A 170 20.40 -2.40 2.17
CA GLN A 170 21.20 -2.14 0.97
C GLN A 170 20.42 -2.41 -0.33
N ALA A 171 19.49 -3.37 -0.34
CA ALA A 171 18.64 -3.66 -1.48
C ALA A 171 17.63 -2.53 -1.86
N PHE A 172 17.47 -1.53 -0.99
CA PHE A 172 16.53 -0.42 -1.10
C PHE A 172 17.22 0.95 -1.22
N GLU A 173 18.55 0.99 -1.30
CA GLU A 173 19.27 2.25 -1.50
C GLU A 173 18.85 2.93 -2.79
N GLY A 174 18.50 4.22 -2.70
CA GLY A 174 18.03 5.03 -3.83
C GLY A 174 16.58 4.75 -4.28
N ASP A 175 15.98 3.65 -3.83
CA ASP A 175 14.65 3.19 -4.22
C ASP A 175 13.69 3.19 -3.02
N SER A 176 13.24 4.38 -2.61
CA SER A 176 12.13 4.54 -1.66
C SER A 176 10.79 4.26 -2.36
N ASN A 177 10.56 3.00 -2.74
CA ASN A 177 9.42 2.51 -3.54
C ASN A 177 8.04 2.61 -2.84
N GLY A 178 7.76 3.69 -2.09
CA GLY A 178 6.54 3.86 -1.30
C GLY A 178 6.42 2.87 -0.13
N LEU A 179 7.51 2.16 0.18
CA LEU A 179 7.61 1.29 1.35
C LEU A 179 7.89 2.16 2.58
N SER A 180 7.06 2.03 3.61
CA SER A 180 7.28 2.62 4.93
C SER A 180 7.32 1.50 5.97
N MET A 181 8.35 1.52 6.80
CA MET A 181 8.57 0.64 7.93
C MET A 181 8.67 1.47 9.19
N GLY A 182 7.61 1.43 10.01
CA GLY A 182 7.57 2.14 11.28
C GLY A 182 8.51 1.53 12.31
N LEU A 183 9.47 2.31 12.75
CA LEU A 183 10.32 2.08 13.91
C LEU A 183 9.67 2.64 15.17
N VAL A 184 10.09 2.10 16.31
CA VAL A 184 9.66 2.54 17.63
C VAL A 184 10.90 2.81 18.46
N LEU A 185 10.87 3.90 19.23
CA LEU A 185 11.89 4.17 20.24
C LEU A 185 11.95 3.03 21.26
N ASP A 186 13.10 2.86 21.89
CA ASP A 186 13.23 1.90 22.99
C ASP A 186 12.37 2.35 24.19
N ASN A 187 11.85 1.39 24.94
CA ASN A 187 11.02 1.69 26.12
C ASN A 187 11.88 2.20 27.30
N GLU A 188 13.18 1.85 27.32
CA GLU A 188 14.13 2.23 28.36
C GLU A 188 15.33 2.98 27.76
N VAL A 189 15.08 4.15 27.18
CA VAL A 189 16.14 5.01 26.65
C VAL A 189 17.06 5.48 27.79
N SER A 190 18.33 5.06 27.78
CA SER A 190 19.30 5.46 28.79
C SER A 190 19.89 6.84 28.47
N LYS A 191 20.27 7.59 29.52
CA LYS A 191 20.94 8.89 29.35
C LYS A 191 22.22 8.76 28.51
N SER A 192 22.98 7.68 28.69
CA SER A 192 24.20 7.42 27.93
C SER A 192 23.92 7.28 26.44
N ASP A 193 22.82 6.61 26.05
CA ASP A 193 22.47 6.47 24.64
C ASP A 193 22.12 7.83 24.02
N VAL A 194 21.41 8.69 24.77
CA VAL A 194 21.08 10.06 24.32
C VAL A 194 22.32 10.94 24.18
N PHE A 195 23.25 10.87 25.13
CA PHE A 195 24.53 11.60 24.98
C PHE A 195 25.39 11.05 23.85
N ALA A 196 25.36 9.74 23.59
CA ALA A 196 26.09 9.13 22.47
C ALA A 196 25.60 9.62 21.10
N LEU A 197 24.33 10.00 20.95
CA LEU A 197 23.83 10.64 19.72
C LEU A 197 24.58 11.95 19.41
N LEU A 198 25.01 12.67 20.46
CA LEU A 198 25.80 13.90 20.30
C LEU A 198 27.24 13.62 19.90
N GLU A 199 27.76 12.38 19.96
CA GLU A 199 29.14 12.06 19.57
C GLU A 199 29.34 12.00 18.04
N ASN A 200 28.26 12.17 17.27
CA ASN A 200 28.28 12.16 15.80
C ASN A 200 28.76 13.49 15.22
N ASP A 201 30.03 13.85 15.42
CA ASP A 201 30.59 15.19 15.08
C ASP A 201 30.25 15.68 13.67
N GLU A 202 30.59 14.91 12.63
CA GLU A 202 30.45 15.34 11.22
C GLU A 202 29.06 15.03 10.65
N ASN A 203 28.39 14.00 11.17
CA ASN A 203 27.15 13.46 10.60
C ASN A 203 25.90 13.69 11.47
N PHE A 204 25.98 14.59 12.46
CA PHE A 204 24.88 14.83 13.41
C PHE A 204 23.56 15.21 12.70
N ASN A 205 23.66 16.08 11.69
CA ASN A 205 22.54 16.59 10.89
C ASN A 205 22.49 15.96 9.49
N THR A 206 23.06 14.77 9.31
CA THR A 206 22.92 14.02 8.05
C THR A 206 21.65 13.19 8.10
N TYR A 207 20.74 13.42 7.15
CA TYR A 207 19.43 12.78 7.11
C TYR A 207 19.42 11.58 6.15
N LEU A 208 19.21 10.38 6.70
CA LEU A 208 19.09 9.16 5.92
C LEU A 208 17.69 9.02 5.33
N GLU A 209 17.62 9.05 3.99
CA GLU A 209 16.44 8.69 3.23
C GLU A 209 16.39 7.17 3.04
N SER A 210 15.44 6.53 3.70
CA SER A 210 15.24 5.09 3.62
C SER A 210 13.77 4.74 3.81
N PRO A 211 13.37 3.49 3.62
CA PRO A 211 12.02 3.03 3.99
C PRO A 211 11.71 3.12 5.49
N LEU A 212 12.67 3.46 6.36
CA LEU A 212 12.47 3.54 7.80
C LEU A 212 11.83 4.88 8.21
N GLU A 213 10.74 4.81 8.97
CA GLU A 213 10.09 5.98 9.56
C GLU A 213 10.09 5.86 11.08
N ILE A 214 10.23 6.97 11.82
CA ILE A 214 10.17 6.95 13.29
C ILE A 214 9.40 8.15 13.81
N ASN A 215 8.37 7.89 14.63
CA ASN A 215 7.60 8.94 15.33
C ASN A 215 7.18 10.13 14.43
N GLY A 216 6.71 9.82 13.21
CA GLY A 216 6.28 10.82 12.23
C GLY A 216 7.39 11.43 11.36
N SER A 217 8.67 11.15 11.65
CA SER A 217 9.79 11.49 10.77
C SER A 217 9.95 10.45 9.66
N ARG A 218 10.13 10.90 8.42
CA ARG A 218 10.42 10.06 7.24
C ARG A 218 11.91 9.80 7.00
N VAL A 219 12.76 10.38 7.83
CA VAL A 219 14.20 10.22 7.79
C VAL A 219 14.73 9.89 9.17
N LEU A 220 15.90 9.29 9.21
CA LEU A 220 16.67 9.10 10.44
C LEU A 220 17.86 10.06 10.43
N SER A 221 18.16 10.65 11.58
CA SER A 221 19.44 11.30 11.86
C SER A 221 19.69 11.29 13.36
N PRO A 222 20.95 11.43 13.82
CA PRO A 222 21.25 11.61 15.23
C PRO A 222 20.53 12.81 15.85
N SER A 223 20.39 13.93 15.11
CA SER A 223 19.67 15.12 15.55
C SER A 223 18.16 14.88 15.75
N ILE A 224 17.52 14.13 14.85
CA ILE A 224 16.09 13.76 14.98
C ILE A 224 15.88 12.83 16.16
N LEU A 225 16.75 11.81 16.30
CA LEU A 225 16.68 10.88 17.42
C LEU A 225 16.90 11.60 18.74
N PHE A 226 17.80 12.59 18.79
CA PHE A 226 18.00 13.40 19.98
C PHE A 226 16.75 14.23 20.30
N ALA A 227 16.15 14.90 19.30
CA ALA A 227 14.91 15.66 19.49
C ALA A 227 13.76 14.80 20.03
N LEU A 228 13.66 13.54 19.58
CA LEU A 228 12.65 12.57 20.01
C LEU A 228 12.90 11.99 21.42
N THR A 229 14.16 11.93 21.86
CA THR A 229 14.56 11.24 23.11
C THR A 229 15.02 12.18 24.21
N GLY A 230 15.14 13.48 23.90
CA GLY A 230 15.63 14.51 24.82
C GLY A 230 14.82 14.64 26.11
N GLY A 231 13.54 14.25 26.09
CA GLY A 231 12.69 14.21 27.29
C GLY A 231 13.14 13.21 28.36
N SER A 232 14.07 12.29 28.06
CA SER A 232 14.71 11.41 29.05
C SER A 232 15.76 12.12 29.92
N LEU A 233 16.22 13.30 29.49
CA LEU A 233 17.08 14.20 30.25
C LEU A 233 16.22 15.17 31.07
N ASN A 234 16.69 15.60 32.24
CA ASN A 234 16.07 16.75 32.88
C ASN A 234 16.39 18.04 32.10
N VAL A 235 15.64 19.13 32.32
CA VAL A 235 15.77 20.39 31.55
C VAL A 235 17.20 20.97 31.60
N GLU A 236 17.90 20.89 32.72
CA GLU A 236 19.28 21.41 32.84
C GLU A 236 20.30 20.53 32.10
N GLU A 237 20.14 19.21 32.18
CA GLU A 237 20.93 18.25 31.38
C GLU A 237 20.69 18.46 29.88
N PHE A 238 19.42 18.63 29.49
CA PHE A 238 19.03 18.89 28.11
C PHE A 238 19.63 20.21 27.61
N LYS A 239 19.60 21.27 28.42
CA LYS A 239 20.21 22.56 28.08
C LYS A 239 21.72 22.46 27.85
N GLN A 240 22.42 21.68 28.67
CA GLN A 240 23.84 21.41 28.44
C GLN A 240 24.04 20.61 27.15
N ALA A 241 23.24 19.56 26.95
CA ALA A 241 23.32 18.68 25.78
C ALA A 241 23.08 19.44 24.46
N VAL A 242 22.02 20.26 24.40
CA VAL A 242 21.70 21.06 23.20
C VAL A 242 22.81 22.07 22.88
N SER A 243 23.54 22.58 23.87
CA SER A 243 24.66 23.51 23.63
C SER A 243 25.89 22.90 22.95
N LEU A 244 25.96 21.57 22.82
CA LEU A 244 27.09 20.86 22.23
C LEU A 244 26.99 20.72 20.70
N ARG A 245 25.80 20.90 20.12
CA ARG A 245 25.53 20.70 18.70
C ARG A 245 24.60 21.78 18.16
N ASN A 246 24.65 21.99 16.85
CA ASN A 246 23.71 22.87 16.16
C ASN A 246 22.50 22.05 15.71
N PHE A 247 21.32 22.48 16.12
CA PHE A 247 20.03 21.96 15.64
C PHE A 247 19.49 22.88 14.56
N ASN A 248 18.52 22.45 13.78
CA ASN A 248 17.85 23.29 12.79
C ASN A 248 16.33 23.14 12.84
N VAL A 249 15.66 23.82 11.91
CA VAL A 249 14.19 23.86 11.79
C VAL A 249 13.55 22.47 11.73
N ASN A 250 14.20 21.48 11.12
CA ASN A 250 13.62 20.14 10.98
C ASN A 250 13.59 19.41 12.33
N ASP A 251 14.64 19.56 13.14
CA ASP A 251 14.72 18.93 14.47
C ASP A 251 13.67 19.54 15.41
N VAL A 252 13.51 20.86 15.36
CA VAL A 252 12.48 21.59 16.12
C VAL A 252 11.09 21.15 15.68
N ALA A 253 10.84 21.04 14.37
CA ALA A 253 9.53 20.62 13.86
C ALA A 253 9.14 19.21 14.34
N ILE A 254 10.09 18.26 14.34
CA ILE A 254 9.84 16.92 14.87
C ILE A 254 9.60 16.94 16.38
N ALA A 255 10.33 17.75 17.15
CA ALA A 255 10.08 17.93 18.57
C ALA A 255 8.67 18.48 18.85
N VAL A 256 8.21 19.45 18.06
CA VAL A 256 6.85 20.01 18.16
C VAL A 256 5.78 18.98 17.81
N MET A 257 5.98 18.20 16.73
CA MET A 257 5.05 17.14 16.33
C MET A 257 4.90 16.03 17.38
N ASN A 258 5.90 15.84 18.23
CA ASN A 258 5.94 14.83 19.28
C ASN A 258 5.69 15.40 20.68
N ASP A 259 5.06 16.59 20.77
CA ASP A 259 4.63 17.22 22.02
C ASP A 259 5.76 17.38 23.07
N LEU A 260 7.01 17.67 22.62
CA LEU A 260 8.10 17.96 23.55
C LEU A 260 7.71 19.16 24.44
N PRO A 261 7.92 19.10 25.78
CA PRO A 261 7.44 20.16 26.67
C PRO A 261 8.03 21.54 26.34
N TYR A 262 7.26 22.60 26.63
CA TYR A 262 7.61 23.97 26.25
C TYR A 262 9.01 24.40 26.72
N GLU A 263 9.41 24.03 27.94
CA GLU A 263 10.71 24.39 28.51
C GLU A 263 11.89 23.78 27.71
N TYR A 264 11.68 22.61 27.10
CA TYR A 264 12.66 21.98 26.23
C TYR A 264 12.66 22.61 24.84
N LEU A 265 11.47 22.91 24.29
CA LEU A 265 11.35 23.61 23.01
C LEU A 265 12.00 25.00 23.06
N GLU A 266 11.84 25.74 24.16
CA GLU A 266 12.47 27.04 24.38
C GLU A 266 14.00 26.96 24.31
N VAL A 267 14.58 25.96 24.99
CA VAL A 267 16.01 25.69 24.96
C VAL A 267 16.50 25.27 23.57
N LEU A 268 15.75 24.40 22.89
CA LEU A 268 16.09 23.90 21.56
C LEU A 268 16.07 25.02 20.52
N ILE A 269 15.01 25.84 20.50
CA ILE A 269 14.85 26.97 19.58
C ILE A 269 15.95 28.01 19.79
N ALA A 270 16.34 28.26 21.05
CA ALA A 270 17.40 29.22 21.35
C ALA A 270 18.78 28.83 20.77
N GLN A 271 18.99 27.55 20.46
CA GLN A 271 20.23 27.03 19.88
C GLN A 271 20.09 26.63 18.40
N ALA A 272 18.86 26.54 17.89
CA ALA A 272 18.61 26.14 16.52
C ALA A 272 19.06 27.23 15.53
N VAL A 273 19.73 26.82 14.46
CA VAL A 273 20.04 27.66 13.31
C VAL A 273 18.92 27.57 12.27
N SER A 274 18.78 28.62 11.45
CA SER A 274 17.83 28.66 10.33
C SER A 274 16.38 28.35 10.71
N ILE A 275 15.90 28.83 11.87
CA ILE A 275 14.53 28.60 12.36
C ILE A 275 13.42 29.19 11.46
N GLU A 276 13.80 30.08 10.55
CA GLU A 276 12.96 30.68 9.51
C GLU A 276 12.79 29.80 8.27
N ASP A 277 13.63 28.77 8.11
CA ASP A 277 13.57 27.85 6.97
C ASP A 277 12.29 27.03 6.97
N MET A 278 11.99 26.43 5.83
CA MET A 278 10.84 25.55 5.71
C MET A 278 11.19 24.16 6.29
N PRO A 279 10.44 23.66 7.29
CA PRO A 279 10.67 22.33 7.89
C PRO A 279 10.23 21.21 6.95
N ILE A 280 11.13 20.78 6.06
CA ILE A 280 10.85 19.81 4.99
C ILE A 280 10.60 18.38 5.46
N ILE A 281 11.21 17.96 6.58
CA ILE A 281 11.08 16.58 7.09
C ILE A 281 9.71 16.31 7.72
N ALA A 282 9.09 17.36 8.29
CA ALA A 282 7.86 17.30 9.05
C ALA A 282 6.58 17.49 8.19
N GLN A 283 6.70 17.60 6.86
CA GLN A 283 5.56 17.90 5.99
C GLN A 283 4.53 16.76 5.95
N GLY A 284 3.26 17.11 6.18
CA GLY A 284 2.16 16.15 6.15
C GLY A 284 1.69 15.82 4.74
N ARG A 285 0.91 14.74 4.59
CA ARG A 285 0.28 14.39 3.30
C ARG A 285 -0.83 15.38 2.89
N TYR A 286 -1.47 16.00 3.88
CA TYR A 286 -2.62 16.89 3.68
C TYR A 286 -2.38 18.32 4.13
N ASP A 287 -1.35 18.55 4.95
CA ASP A 287 -1.01 19.83 5.54
C ASP A 287 0.37 20.24 5.07
N SER A 288 0.48 21.46 4.56
CA SER A 288 1.74 22.08 4.18
C SER A 288 1.98 23.28 5.09
N ASN A 289 3.08 23.22 5.84
CA ASN A 289 3.48 24.25 6.79
C ASN A 289 4.71 24.95 6.22
N ALA A 290 4.64 26.26 6.02
CA ALA A 290 5.73 27.00 5.39
C ALA A 290 6.88 27.29 6.36
N ASN A 291 6.63 27.27 7.66
CA ASN A 291 7.58 27.57 8.73
C ASN A 291 7.16 26.93 10.07
N LEU A 292 7.96 27.11 11.13
CA LEU A 292 7.66 26.58 12.46
C LEU A 292 6.40 27.16 13.12
N ALA A 293 6.03 28.40 12.81
CA ALA A 293 4.84 29.02 13.39
C ALA A 293 3.55 28.43 12.80
N ASP A 294 3.57 27.98 11.54
CA ASP A 294 2.51 27.15 10.96
C ASP A 294 2.38 25.81 11.69
N PHE A 295 3.50 25.16 12.04
CA PHE A 295 3.48 23.96 12.89
C PHE A 295 2.87 24.24 14.27
N ALA A 296 3.31 25.32 14.93
CA ALA A 296 2.77 25.72 16.22
C ALA A 296 1.25 26.01 16.17
N ALA A 297 0.76 26.60 15.07
CA ALA A 297 -0.67 26.80 14.84
C ALA A 297 -1.41 25.46 14.65
N SER A 298 -0.83 24.51 13.91
CA SER A 298 -1.38 23.17 13.71
C SER A 298 -1.45 22.33 14.99
N ALA A 299 -0.49 22.50 15.90
CA ALA A 299 -0.42 21.85 17.21
C ALA A 299 -1.24 22.55 18.32
N HIS A 300 -1.81 23.72 18.01
CA HIS A 300 -2.50 24.62 18.95
C HIS A 300 -1.64 25.04 20.15
N ASN A 301 -0.39 25.42 19.90
CA ASN A 301 0.57 25.82 20.94
C ASN A 301 0.81 27.33 20.94
N VAL A 302 0.01 28.08 21.70
CA VAL A 302 0.10 29.55 21.79
C VAL A 302 1.42 30.04 22.38
N LYS A 303 1.95 29.35 23.39
CA LYS A 303 3.24 29.74 23.99
C LYS A 303 4.36 29.65 22.97
N LEU A 304 4.37 28.59 22.15
CA LEU A 304 5.32 28.44 21.07
C LEU A 304 5.13 29.50 19.97
N LEU A 305 3.89 29.84 19.61
CA LEU A 305 3.60 30.94 18.67
C LEU A 305 4.17 32.28 19.18
N GLN A 306 4.02 32.56 20.47
CA GLN A 306 4.56 33.77 21.10
C GLN A 306 6.10 33.76 21.13
N LEU A 307 6.71 32.60 21.42
CA LEU A 307 8.17 32.44 21.38
C LEU A 307 8.72 32.67 19.97
N LEU A 308 8.16 32.01 18.96
CA LEU A 308 8.59 32.14 17.55
C LEU A 308 8.44 33.57 17.02
N GLU A 309 7.41 34.30 17.47
CA GLU A 309 7.24 35.72 17.16
C GLU A 309 8.45 36.56 17.64
N THR A 310 9.08 36.22 18.77
CA THR A 310 10.29 36.93 19.24
C THR A 310 11.50 36.76 18.32
N TYR A 311 11.48 35.69 17.50
CA TYR A 311 12.48 35.41 16.47
C TYR A 311 12.05 35.88 15.07
N GLY A 312 10.91 36.57 14.95
CA GLY A 312 10.40 37.04 13.66
C GLY A 312 9.78 35.94 12.78
N VAL A 313 9.53 34.75 13.34
CA VAL A 313 8.85 33.64 12.65
C VAL A 313 7.35 33.74 12.95
N HIS A 314 6.57 34.08 11.93
CA HIS A 314 5.12 34.30 12.07
C HIS A 314 4.33 33.26 11.27
N PRO A 315 3.11 32.88 11.72
CA PRO A 315 2.23 32.04 10.91
C PRO A 315 1.98 32.68 9.55
N THR A 316 1.90 31.85 8.52
CA THR A 316 1.62 32.27 7.14
C THR A 316 0.36 33.14 7.11
N ASN A 317 0.37 34.24 6.36
CA ASN A 317 -0.77 35.15 6.25
C ASN A 317 -1.05 35.54 4.79
N GLU A 318 -1.16 34.56 3.91
CA GLU A 318 -1.39 34.78 2.49
C GLU A 318 -2.89 34.68 2.16
N LEU A 319 -3.61 35.80 2.31
CA LEU A 319 -5.04 35.88 1.96
C LEU A 319 -5.28 35.47 0.50
N GLY A 320 -6.16 34.50 0.27
CA GLY A 320 -6.42 33.87 -1.02
C GLY A 320 -5.68 32.56 -1.28
N ILE A 321 -4.79 32.13 -0.36
CA ILE A 321 -4.01 30.88 -0.48
C ILE A 321 -4.17 30.06 0.81
N ILE A 322 -3.61 30.53 1.92
CA ILE A 322 -3.70 29.90 3.25
C ILE A 322 -3.23 30.90 4.33
N THR A 323 -3.77 30.79 5.54
CA THR A 323 -3.32 31.52 6.72
C THR A 323 -3.08 30.58 7.91
N GLY A 324 -2.37 31.07 8.94
CA GLY A 324 -2.19 30.35 10.20
C GLY A 324 -3.52 30.02 10.89
N LEU A 325 -4.56 30.85 10.69
CA LEU A 325 -5.90 30.57 11.21
C LEU A 325 -6.59 29.44 10.44
N ASP A 326 -6.38 29.33 9.13
CA ASP A 326 -6.84 28.14 8.38
C ASP A 326 -6.18 26.87 8.91
N ILE A 327 -4.87 26.91 9.12
CA ILE A 327 -4.08 25.77 9.60
C ILE A 327 -4.56 25.32 10.98
N ALA A 328 -4.78 26.26 11.91
CA ALA A 328 -5.33 25.94 13.24
C ALA A 328 -6.75 25.35 13.17
N ILE A 329 -7.63 25.88 12.31
CA ILE A 329 -9.01 25.37 12.16
C ILE A 329 -9.02 23.96 11.59
N MET A 330 -8.20 23.68 10.57
CA MET A 330 -8.16 22.39 9.87
C MET A 330 -7.54 21.25 10.68
N ASN A 331 -6.94 21.59 11.82
CA ASN A 331 -6.40 20.64 12.79
C ASN A 331 -7.24 20.55 14.07
N LEU A 332 -8.44 21.16 14.09
CA LEU A 332 -9.42 20.89 15.15
C LEU A 332 -9.91 19.43 15.06
N PRO A 333 -10.31 18.81 16.19
CA PRO A 333 -10.89 17.47 16.18
C PRO A 333 -12.12 17.40 15.28
N ASP A 334 -12.12 16.47 14.33
CA ASP A 334 -13.25 16.23 13.43
C ASP A 334 -14.29 15.27 14.01
N ASP A 335 -13.90 14.46 15.01
CA ASP A 335 -14.75 13.49 15.69
C ASP A 335 -15.57 14.16 16.80
N VAL A 336 -16.88 13.96 16.73
CA VAL A 336 -17.86 14.52 17.67
C VAL A 336 -17.67 13.95 19.07
N ASP A 337 -17.21 12.70 19.19
CA ASP A 337 -17.01 12.01 20.47
C ASP A 337 -15.88 12.65 21.29
N VAL A 338 -14.89 13.28 20.64
CA VAL A 338 -13.81 14.03 21.30
C VAL A 338 -14.37 15.22 22.09
N TYR A 339 -15.52 15.75 21.69
CA TYR A 339 -16.19 16.86 22.37
C TYR A 339 -17.19 16.41 23.45
N ALA A 340 -17.44 15.10 23.60
CA ALA A 340 -18.44 14.57 24.54
C ALA A 340 -18.06 14.79 26.02
N ASN A 341 -16.77 14.93 26.32
CA ASN A 341 -16.28 15.24 27.67
C ASN A 341 -15.73 16.67 27.73
N ALA A 342 -16.64 17.63 27.86
CA ALA A 342 -16.32 19.06 27.87
C ALA A 342 -15.37 19.47 29.02
N GLU A 343 -15.38 18.77 30.16
CA GLU A 343 -14.47 19.04 31.28
C GLU A 343 -13.02 18.62 31.02
N SER A 344 -12.80 17.69 30.08
CA SER A 344 -11.46 17.27 29.63
C SER A 344 -11.05 17.90 28.29
N PHE A 345 -11.87 18.77 27.71
CA PHE A 345 -11.58 19.35 26.41
C PHE A 345 -10.41 20.35 26.54
N PRO A 346 -9.31 20.17 25.78
CA PRO A 346 -8.13 21.02 25.93
C PRO A 346 -8.43 22.49 25.59
N ASP A 347 -8.17 23.40 26.55
CA ASP A 347 -8.33 24.86 26.36
C ASP A 347 -7.47 25.40 25.20
N LYS A 348 -6.38 24.70 24.85
CA LYS A 348 -5.40 25.08 23.82
C LYS A 348 -6.03 25.41 22.45
N TYR A 349 -7.11 24.73 22.09
CA TYR A 349 -7.82 24.97 20.83
C TYR A 349 -8.47 26.35 20.80
N LEU A 350 -9.22 26.70 21.85
CA LEU A 350 -9.87 28.00 21.98
C LEU A 350 -8.84 29.12 22.11
N GLU A 351 -7.79 28.90 22.91
CA GLU A 351 -6.70 29.86 23.10
C GLU A 351 -6.00 30.20 21.78
N THR A 352 -5.66 29.19 20.97
CA THR A 352 -4.98 29.39 19.69
C THR A 352 -5.85 30.13 18.69
N ILE A 353 -7.13 29.76 18.58
CA ILE A 353 -8.08 30.45 17.69
C ILE A 353 -8.23 31.91 18.11
N ASN A 354 -8.42 32.19 19.40
CA ASN A 354 -8.54 33.57 19.89
C ASN A 354 -7.25 34.36 19.67
N TYR A 355 -6.08 33.79 19.95
CA TYR A 355 -4.79 34.43 19.73
C TYR A 355 -4.61 34.87 18.28
N LEU A 356 -4.90 33.98 17.32
CA LEU A 356 -4.78 34.28 15.89
C LEU A 356 -5.81 35.34 15.44
N ILE A 357 -7.05 35.30 15.98
CA ILE A 357 -8.06 36.35 15.73
C ILE A 357 -7.58 37.71 16.25
N GLU A 358 -7.03 37.76 17.47
CA GLU A 358 -6.54 38.99 18.10
C GLU A 358 -5.34 39.58 17.34
N LYS A 359 -4.49 38.73 16.76
CA LYS A 359 -3.41 39.14 15.86
C LYS A 359 -3.90 39.55 14.46
N GLY A 360 -5.21 39.45 14.19
CA GLY A 360 -5.83 39.91 12.94
C GLY A 360 -5.78 38.92 11.78
N TYR A 361 -5.49 37.64 12.04
CA TYR A 361 -5.55 36.60 11.01
C TYR A 361 -7.00 36.34 10.59
N LYS A 362 -7.18 36.13 9.29
CA LYS A 362 -8.48 35.77 8.67
C LYS A 362 -8.45 34.33 8.19
N ALA A 363 -9.62 33.72 8.03
CA ALA A 363 -9.75 32.36 7.49
C ALA A 363 -10.49 32.35 6.15
N HIS A 364 -10.30 31.30 5.37
CA HIS A 364 -11.03 31.06 4.14
C HIS A 364 -12.25 30.19 4.40
N GLY A 365 -13.37 30.58 3.81
CA GLY A 365 -14.60 29.80 3.94
C GLY A 365 -15.82 30.53 3.40
N SER A 366 -16.97 29.97 3.71
CA SER A 366 -18.27 30.56 3.38
C SER A 366 -19.24 30.37 4.54
N ARG A 367 -20.14 31.34 4.72
CA ARG A 367 -21.24 31.25 5.67
C ARG A 367 -22.51 30.86 4.92
N TYR A 368 -23.28 29.95 5.48
CA TYR A 368 -24.61 29.60 4.99
C TYR A 368 -25.54 29.36 6.18
N GLN A 369 -26.84 29.44 5.92
CA GLN A 369 -27.87 29.13 6.90
C GLN A 369 -28.56 27.83 6.54
N MET A 370 -28.78 26.98 7.53
CA MET A 370 -29.59 25.76 7.40
C MET A 370 -30.45 25.66 8.68
N ASP A 371 -31.76 25.48 8.53
CA ASP A 371 -32.72 25.35 9.64
C ASP A 371 -32.61 26.42 10.74
N ASN A 372 -32.44 27.70 10.35
CA ASN A 372 -32.24 28.88 11.22
C ASN A 372 -30.94 28.89 12.04
N GLU A 373 -30.02 27.96 11.78
CA GLU A 373 -28.67 27.98 12.35
C GLU A 373 -27.66 28.46 11.29
N ALA A 374 -26.77 29.37 11.70
CA ALA A 374 -25.71 29.86 10.84
C ALA A 374 -24.50 28.92 10.96
N PHE A 375 -24.00 28.45 9.83
CA PHE A 375 -22.82 27.59 9.75
C PHE A 375 -21.71 28.27 8.97
N THR A 376 -20.47 28.02 9.37
CA THR A 376 -19.29 28.40 8.60
C THR A 376 -18.63 27.12 8.10
N PHE A 377 -18.44 27.02 6.78
CA PHE A 377 -17.59 26.00 6.17
C PHE A 377 -16.24 26.63 5.83
N PHE A 378 -15.22 26.19 6.53
CA PHE A 378 -13.84 26.61 6.37
C PHE A 378 -13.14 25.71 5.35
N LYS A 379 -12.54 26.34 4.34
CA LYS A 379 -11.75 25.67 3.31
C LYS A 379 -10.79 26.66 2.67
N ALA A 380 -9.50 26.45 2.89
CA ALA A 380 -8.44 27.18 2.21
C ALA A 380 -8.24 26.61 0.80
N PRO A 381 -7.97 27.46 -0.20
CA PRO A 381 -7.71 27.02 -1.57
C PRO A 381 -6.58 25.98 -1.68
N ALA A 382 -5.49 26.18 -0.93
CA ALA A 382 -4.29 25.36 -1.01
C ALA A 382 -4.17 24.31 0.11
N ASN A 383 -5.27 23.97 0.80
CA ASN A 383 -5.31 22.88 1.77
C ASN A 383 -6.37 21.84 1.34
N LYS A 384 -6.05 20.57 1.54
CA LYS A 384 -6.92 19.43 1.18
C LYS A 384 -8.02 19.18 2.23
N ARG A 385 -7.85 19.68 3.45
CA ARG A 385 -8.81 19.59 4.55
C ARG A 385 -9.87 20.68 4.50
N ASN A 386 -11.00 20.40 5.14
CA ASN A 386 -12.07 21.36 5.39
C ASN A 386 -12.65 21.12 6.78
N PHE A 387 -13.24 22.16 7.36
CA PHE A 387 -13.86 22.07 8.68
C PHE A 387 -15.20 22.80 8.68
N GLN A 388 -16.21 22.21 9.31
CA GLN A 388 -17.52 22.83 9.47
C GLN A 388 -17.72 23.22 10.93
N SER A 389 -18.12 24.47 11.17
CA SER A 389 -18.27 24.99 12.54
C SER A 389 -19.29 24.24 13.39
N SER A 390 -20.22 23.50 12.79
CA SER A 390 -21.18 22.65 13.51
C SER A 390 -20.55 21.48 14.25
N LYS A 391 -19.37 21.02 13.81
CA LYS A 391 -18.65 19.91 14.44
C LYS A 391 -18.10 20.28 15.83
N ALA A 392 -17.80 21.56 16.05
CA ALA A 392 -17.37 22.05 17.35
C ALA A 392 -18.57 22.14 18.30
N LEU A 393 -18.67 21.21 19.25
CA LEU A 393 -19.78 21.18 20.21
C LEU A 393 -19.55 22.07 21.45
N ILE A 394 -18.31 22.50 21.70
CA ILE A 394 -17.97 23.39 22.81
C ILE A 394 -18.50 24.81 22.50
N PRO A 395 -19.41 25.38 23.33
CA PRO A 395 -20.08 26.64 23.03
C PRO A 395 -19.14 27.82 22.78
N GLU A 396 -18.07 27.94 23.57
CA GLU A 396 -17.08 29.01 23.49
C GLU A 396 -16.27 28.93 22.19
N LEU A 397 -15.83 27.71 21.84
CA LEU A 397 -15.11 27.45 20.58
C LEU A 397 -16.02 27.75 19.38
N LYS A 398 -17.27 27.28 19.40
CA LYS A 398 -18.24 27.57 18.35
C LYS A 398 -18.47 29.07 18.19
N LYS A 399 -18.60 29.80 19.30
CA LYS A 399 -18.72 31.26 19.30
C LYS A 399 -17.47 31.94 18.73
N ALA A 400 -16.27 31.46 19.07
CA ALA A 400 -15.01 31.97 18.51
C ALA A 400 -14.97 31.77 16.99
N LEU A 401 -15.30 30.57 16.49
CA LEU A 401 -15.35 30.25 15.07
C LEU A 401 -16.33 31.14 14.29
N HIS A 402 -17.48 31.51 14.87
CA HIS A 402 -18.42 32.42 14.21
C HIS A 402 -17.93 33.87 14.13
N ARG A 403 -17.07 34.30 15.07
CA ARG A 403 -16.48 35.65 15.09
C ARG A 403 -15.34 35.84 14.10
N ILE A 404 -14.84 34.77 13.48
CA ILE A 404 -13.73 34.84 12.54
C ILE A 404 -14.12 35.68 11.32
N ASP A 405 -13.28 36.65 10.99
CA ASP A 405 -13.38 37.39 9.74
C ASP A 405 -12.92 36.49 8.57
N LEU A 406 -13.80 36.35 7.58
CA LEU A 406 -13.49 35.56 6.39
C LEU A 406 -12.72 36.40 5.36
N ALA A 407 -11.74 35.79 4.71
CA ALA A 407 -10.99 36.39 3.61
C ALA A 407 -11.92 36.72 2.44
N ASP A 408 -11.82 37.95 1.91
CA ASP A 408 -12.62 38.38 0.75
C ASP A 408 -12.20 37.61 -0.51
N SER A 409 -13.18 37.28 -1.33
CA SER A 409 -13.01 36.82 -2.71
C SER A 409 -12.05 37.66 -3.55
N SER A 410 -11.89 38.96 -3.27
CA SER A 410 -10.91 39.83 -3.94
C SER A 410 -9.46 39.39 -3.74
N ASN A 411 -9.17 38.59 -2.72
CA ASN A 411 -7.81 38.09 -2.44
C ASN A 411 -7.45 36.85 -3.26
N ARG A 412 -8.42 36.25 -3.98
CA ARG A 412 -8.19 35.05 -4.79
C ARG A 412 -7.07 35.27 -5.79
N VAL A 413 -6.27 34.22 -6.00
CA VAL A 413 -5.22 34.23 -7.01
C VAL A 413 -5.85 34.38 -8.40
N ILE A 414 -5.49 35.47 -9.10
CA ILE A 414 -5.94 35.73 -10.47
C ILE A 414 -5.27 34.72 -11.39
N GLN A 415 -6.08 34.00 -12.14
CA GLN A 415 -5.62 32.91 -13.00
C GLN A 415 -5.17 33.45 -14.35
N ILE A 416 -4.03 32.97 -14.83
CA ILE A 416 -3.40 33.36 -16.09
C ILE A 416 -3.79 32.34 -17.17
N LEU A 417 -4.15 32.84 -18.35
CA LEU A 417 -4.37 32.02 -19.54
C LEU A 417 -3.03 31.51 -20.10
N PRO A 418 -3.00 30.39 -20.84
CA PRO A 418 -1.77 29.88 -21.44
C PRO A 418 -0.98 30.97 -22.19
N ASP A 419 0.32 31.03 -21.91
CA ASP A 419 1.24 32.04 -22.43
C ASP A 419 2.63 31.44 -22.78
N ASP A 420 3.59 32.30 -23.11
CA ASP A 420 4.94 31.90 -23.51
C ASP A 420 5.91 31.64 -22.34
N SER A 421 5.43 31.67 -21.09
CA SER A 421 6.25 31.43 -19.91
C SER A 421 6.75 29.98 -19.84
N LEU A 422 7.81 29.75 -19.06
CA LEU A 422 8.37 28.41 -18.84
C LEU A 422 7.32 27.46 -18.24
N VAL A 423 6.50 27.96 -17.30
CA VAL A 423 5.46 27.19 -16.61
C VAL A 423 4.35 26.78 -17.57
N SER A 424 3.80 27.71 -18.36
CA SER A 424 2.77 27.39 -19.37
C SER A 424 3.27 26.35 -20.38
N LYS A 425 4.52 26.49 -20.87
CA LYS A 425 5.16 25.53 -21.79
C LYS A 425 5.39 24.17 -21.16
N ALA A 426 5.76 24.12 -19.87
CA ALA A 426 5.90 22.87 -19.15
C ALA A 426 4.55 22.14 -19.02
N ILE A 427 3.48 22.86 -18.67
CA ILE A 427 2.11 22.32 -18.60
C ILE A 427 1.66 21.78 -19.97
N GLU A 428 1.89 22.51 -21.05
CA GLU A 428 1.58 22.06 -22.41
C GLU A 428 2.33 20.77 -22.77
N SER A 429 3.64 20.70 -22.49
CA SER A 429 4.47 19.52 -22.71
C SER A 429 3.97 18.31 -21.92
N MET A 430 3.56 18.51 -20.67
CA MET A 430 2.96 17.45 -19.85
C MET A 430 1.66 16.92 -20.45
N GLU A 431 0.75 17.80 -20.90
CA GLU A 431 -0.52 17.39 -21.52
C GLU A 431 -0.28 16.58 -22.80
N LEU A 432 0.74 16.93 -23.60
CA LEU A 432 1.14 16.14 -24.76
C LEU A 432 1.64 14.75 -24.37
N LYS A 433 2.54 14.66 -23.37
CA LYS A 433 3.04 13.36 -22.90
C LYS A 433 1.94 12.51 -22.25
N LYS A 434 1.00 13.14 -21.53
CA LYS A 434 -0.21 12.51 -20.98
C LYS A 434 -1.09 11.90 -22.06
N ALA A 435 -1.31 12.62 -23.16
CA ALA A 435 -2.07 12.11 -24.30
C ALA A 435 -1.38 10.89 -24.94
N VAL A 436 -0.06 10.92 -25.11
CA VAL A 436 0.72 9.78 -25.60
C VAL A 436 0.57 8.57 -24.69
N LEU A 437 0.71 8.76 -23.37
CA LEU A 437 0.57 7.69 -22.38
C LEU A 437 -0.85 7.10 -22.36
N SER A 438 -1.88 7.96 -22.45
CA SER A 438 -3.28 7.54 -22.53
C SER A 438 -3.56 6.73 -23.80
N ASN A 439 -3.05 7.17 -24.95
CA ASN A 439 -3.20 6.45 -26.22
C ASN A 439 -2.51 5.08 -26.18
N LYS A 440 -1.33 4.98 -25.57
CA LYS A 440 -0.65 3.70 -25.33
C LYS A 440 -1.50 2.77 -24.46
N SER A 441 -2.06 3.28 -23.36
CA SER A 441 -2.94 2.50 -22.48
C SER A 441 -4.16 1.96 -23.22
N LYS A 442 -4.82 2.78 -24.04
CA LYS A 442 -5.94 2.35 -24.90
C LYS A 442 -5.55 1.28 -25.92
N SER A 443 -4.37 1.41 -26.52
CA SER A 443 -3.83 0.38 -27.43
C SER A 443 -3.65 -0.97 -26.73
N CYS A 444 -3.09 -0.96 -25.52
CA CYS A 444 -2.95 -2.17 -24.70
C CYS A 444 -4.30 -2.78 -24.30
N GLU A 445 -5.30 -1.96 -23.99
CA GLU A 445 -6.67 -2.45 -23.75
C GLU A 445 -7.26 -3.11 -25.01
N SER A 446 -7.02 -2.55 -26.21
CA SER A 446 -7.45 -3.15 -27.48
C SER A 446 -6.78 -4.49 -27.73
N ILE A 447 -5.46 -4.59 -27.56
CA ILE A 447 -4.69 -5.84 -27.69
C ILE A 447 -5.25 -6.90 -26.74
N GLN A 448 -5.56 -6.52 -25.49
CA GLN A 448 -6.13 -7.44 -24.52
C GLN A 448 -7.52 -7.94 -24.94
N LYS A 449 -8.38 -7.07 -25.48
CA LYS A 449 -9.70 -7.47 -26.00
C LYS A 449 -9.61 -8.35 -27.23
N GLU A 450 -8.71 -8.03 -28.16
CA GLU A 450 -8.46 -8.87 -29.34
C GLU A 450 -7.91 -10.23 -28.95
N LEU A 451 -7.02 -10.29 -27.95
CA LEU A 451 -6.51 -11.55 -27.41
C LEU A 451 -7.65 -12.38 -26.80
N LEU A 452 -8.46 -11.79 -25.92
CA LEU A 452 -9.63 -12.46 -25.35
C LEU A 452 -10.57 -13.02 -26.42
N ALA A 453 -10.87 -12.22 -27.44
CA ALA A 453 -11.73 -12.63 -28.54
C ALA A 453 -11.13 -13.76 -29.39
N GLU A 454 -9.81 -13.71 -29.67
CA GLU A 454 -9.09 -14.78 -30.38
C GLU A 454 -9.07 -16.08 -29.58
N GLU A 455 -8.93 -15.97 -28.26
CA GLU A 455 -9.06 -17.08 -27.32
C GLU A 455 -10.54 -17.49 -27.12
N GLY A 456 -11.52 -16.71 -27.56
CA GLY A 456 -12.94 -17.01 -27.36
C GLY A 456 -13.44 -16.82 -25.92
N PHE A 457 -12.75 -16.03 -25.11
CA PHE A 457 -13.17 -15.62 -23.77
C PHE A 457 -14.03 -14.34 -23.81
N LEU A 458 -14.98 -14.23 -22.87
CA LEU A 458 -15.73 -13.00 -22.59
C LEU A 458 -14.88 -11.99 -21.82
N ASP A 459 -15.19 -10.70 -21.97
CA ASP A 459 -14.59 -9.67 -21.13
C ASP A 459 -15.04 -9.83 -19.66
N HIS A 460 -14.18 -9.39 -18.75
CA HIS A 460 -14.44 -9.50 -17.31
C HIS A 460 -15.67 -8.70 -16.88
N ARG A 461 -15.90 -7.52 -17.48
CA ARG A 461 -17.10 -6.71 -17.21
C ARG A 461 -18.35 -7.45 -17.66
N GLU A 462 -18.33 -7.99 -18.88
CA GLU A 462 -19.47 -8.74 -19.43
C GLU A 462 -19.77 -10.00 -18.60
N THR A 463 -18.72 -10.66 -18.08
CA THR A 463 -18.84 -11.81 -17.18
C THR A 463 -19.56 -11.44 -15.87
N TYR A 464 -19.18 -10.32 -15.22
CA TYR A 464 -19.85 -9.89 -13.99
C TYR A 464 -21.23 -9.29 -14.21
N ASP A 465 -21.48 -8.64 -15.35
CA ASP A 465 -22.81 -8.19 -15.74
C ASP A 465 -23.76 -9.39 -15.89
N LEU A 466 -23.27 -10.51 -16.45
CA LEU A 466 -24.01 -11.78 -16.51
C LEU A 466 -24.29 -12.35 -15.11
N ILE A 467 -23.27 -12.44 -14.26
CA ILE A 467 -23.42 -12.93 -12.87
C ILE A 467 -24.45 -12.09 -12.12
N THR A 468 -24.36 -10.77 -12.22
CA THR A 468 -25.27 -9.84 -11.54
C THR A 468 -26.71 -10.00 -12.02
N ARG A 469 -26.91 -10.14 -13.34
CA ARG A 469 -28.22 -10.38 -13.94
C ARG A 469 -28.85 -11.68 -13.45
N ILE A 470 -28.08 -12.76 -13.38
CA ILE A 470 -28.58 -14.06 -12.90
C ILE A 470 -28.88 -14.00 -11.40
N ALA A 471 -28.06 -13.30 -10.62
CA ALA A 471 -28.22 -13.16 -9.17
C ALA A 471 -29.39 -12.26 -8.75
N GLN A 472 -30.01 -11.51 -9.67
CA GLN A 472 -31.21 -10.69 -9.42
C GLN A 472 -32.52 -11.51 -9.42
N ASP A 473 -32.50 -12.72 -10.00
CA ASP A 473 -33.68 -13.52 -10.32
C ASP A 473 -33.84 -14.76 -9.39
N ASP A 474 -33.71 -14.61 -8.06
CA ASP A 474 -34.13 -15.61 -7.03
C ASP A 474 -33.13 -16.75 -6.62
N ASP A 475 -33.55 -17.54 -5.61
CA ASP A 475 -32.79 -18.45 -4.70
C ASP A 475 -31.90 -19.55 -5.30
N ASN A 476 -31.87 -19.75 -6.62
CA ASN A 476 -31.05 -20.81 -7.27
C ASN A 476 -29.88 -20.27 -8.13
N THR A 477 -29.28 -19.17 -7.69
CA THR A 477 -28.20 -18.50 -8.43
C THR A 477 -27.03 -19.44 -8.74
N ALA A 478 -26.59 -20.27 -7.78
CA ALA A 478 -25.41 -21.11 -7.94
C ALA A 478 -25.59 -22.20 -9.01
N GLN A 479 -26.74 -22.89 -9.04
CA GLN A 479 -27.02 -23.89 -10.08
C GLN A 479 -27.09 -23.24 -11.46
N ARG A 480 -27.81 -22.12 -11.59
CA ARG A 480 -27.94 -21.43 -12.89
C ARG A 480 -26.60 -20.96 -13.44
N LEU A 481 -25.69 -20.53 -12.57
CA LEU A 481 -24.33 -20.17 -12.97
C LEU A 481 -23.53 -21.41 -13.37
N HIS A 482 -23.63 -22.50 -12.61
CA HIS A 482 -22.96 -23.77 -12.91
C HIS A 482 -23.39 -24.37 -14.25
N ASP A 483 -24.70 -24.38 -14.53
CA ASP A 483 -25.28 -24.88 -15.79
C ASP A 483 -24.76 -24.13 -17.03
N ILE A 484 -24.33 -22.87 -16.85
CA ILE A 484 -23.70 -22.08 -17.91
C ILE A 484 -22.21 -22.41 -17.98
N ASP A 485 -21.50 -22.24 -16.86
CA ASP A 485 -20.11 -22.63 -16.68
C ASP A 485 -19.76 -22.63 -15.18
N PRO A 486 -19.21 -23.72 -14.63
CA PRO A 486 -18.82 -23.80 -13.23
C PRO A 486 -17.88 -22.67 -12.76
N THR A 487 -17.06 -22.07 -13.64
CA THR A 487 -16.23 -20.88 -13.32
C THR A 487 -17.07 -19.74 -12.75
N LEU A 488 -18.29 -19.52 -13.25
CA LEU A 488 -19.15 -18.43 -12.83
C LEU A 488 -19.58 -18.56 -11.37
N VAL A 489 -19.73 -19.78 -10.86
CA VAL A 489 -20.04 -20.04 -9.45
C VAL A 489 -18.89 -19.56 -8.57
N ASN A 490 -17.65 -19.90 -8.92
CA ASN A 490 -16.47 -19.47 -8.20
C ASN A 490 -16.36 -17.93 -8.19
N LEU A 491 -16.47 -17.28 -9.36
CA LEU A 491 -16.44 -15.81 -9.47
C LEU A 491 -17.54 -15.13 -8.64
N TRP A 492 -18.76 -15.69 -8.65
CA TRP A 492 -19.87 -15.18 -7.84
C TRP A 492 -19.62 -15.33 -6.34
N ARG A 493 -19.13 -16.48 -5.89
CA ARG A 493 -18.78 -16.72 -4.48
C ARG A 493 -17.71 -15.73 -4.00
N ASP A 494 -16.67 -15.49 -4.82
CA ASP A 494 -15.61 -14.53 -4.51
C ASP A 494 -16.19 -13.12 -4.27
N THR A 495 -17.07 -12.64 -5.15
CA THR A 495 -17.69 -11.31 -4.98
C THR A 495 -18.52 -11.16 -3.71
N ARG A 496 -19.11 -12.26 -3.21
CA ARG A 496 -19.91 -12.26 -1.97
C ARG A 496 -19.06 -12.38 -0.71
N GLN A 497 -17.90 -13.06 -0.77
CA GLN A 497 -16.97 -13.16 0.37
C GLN A 497 -16.33 -11.80 0.73
N PHE A 498 -16.16 -10.91 -0.25
CA PHE A 498 -15.62 -9.56 -0.02
C PHE A 498 -16.66 -8.49 0.36
N SER A 499 -17.90 -8.87 0.69
CA SER A 499 -18.92 -7.89 1.09
C SER A 499 -18.57 -7.29 2.47
N PRO A 500 -18.41 -5.95 2.59
CA PRO A 500 -17.94 -5.30 3.83
C PRO A 500 -18.95 -5.34 4.98
N ASN A 501 -20.15 -5.88 4.76
CA ASN A 501 -21.24 -5.96 5.74
C ASN A 501 -21.28 -7.28 6.53
N GLY A 502 -20.37 -8.23 6.28
CA GLY A 502 -20.19 -9.36 7.17
C GLY A 502 -19.56 -8.86 8.47
N SER A 503 -20.32 -8.86 9.56
CA SER A 503 -19.82 -8.56 10.90
C SER A 503 -18.59 -9.43 11.18
N ARG A 504 -17.39 -8.87 11.05
CA ARG A 504 -16.16 -9.52 11.50
C ARG A 504 -16.25 -9.59 13.01
N GLU A 505 -16.74 -10.70 13.55
CA GLU A 505 -16.46 -11.08 14.93
C GLU A 505 -14.94 -11.17 15.07
N THR A 506 -14.34 -10.06 15.49
CA THR A 506 -12.89 -9.89 15.63
C THR A 506 -12.38 -10.38 16.97
N ARG A 507 -13.28 -10.87 17.85
CA ARG A 507 -12.96 -11.33 19.20
C ARG A 507 -13.56 -12.72 19.42
N SER A 508 -12.69 -13.72 19.49
CA SER A 508 -13.02 -15.08 19.94
C SER A 508 -11.95 -15.49 20.95
N ASP A 509 -12.40 -15.98 22.11
CA ASP A 509 -11.50 -16.44 23.17
C ASP A 509 -10.67 -17.64 22.72
N PHE A 510 -11.25 -18.52 21.89
CA PHE A 510 -10.53 -19.64 21.29
C PHE A 510 -9.37 -19.20 20.39
N ILE A 511 -9.57 -18.16 19.58
CA ILE A 511 -8.49 -17.61 18.74
C ILE A 511 -7.39 -17.00 19.60
N THR A 512 -7.75 -16.32 20.69
CA THR A 512 -6.79 -15.81 21.66
C THR A 512 -5.97 -16.96 22.28
N MET A 513 -6.62 -18.05 22.68
CA MET A 513 -5.94 -19.25 23.22
C MET A 513 -4.95 -19.83 22.22
N LEU A 514 -5.32 -19.94 20.93
CA LEU A 514 -4.42 -20.40 19.87
C LEU A 514 -3.24 -19.42 19.64
N GLY A 515 -3.48 -18.11 19.72
CA GLY A 515 -2.44 -17.09 19.55
C GLY A 515 -1.46 -16.99 20.71
N GLU A 516 -1.91 -17.32 21.92
CA GLU A 516 -1.11 -17.32 23.16
C GLU A 516 -0.46 -18.68 23.47
N ASP A 517 -0.58 -19.67 22.58
CA ASP A 517 -0.01 -21.02 22.73
C ASP A 517 -0.57 -21.80 23.95
N LYS A 518 -1.82 -21.50 24.34
CA LYS A 518 -2.55 -22.19 25.41
C LYS A 518 -3.21 -23.46 24.88
N LEU A 519 -2.39 -24.41 24.41
CA LEU A 519 -2.85 -25.57 23.65
C LEU A 519 -3.84 -26.47 24.40
N GLN A 520 -3.67 -26.65 25.72
CA GLN A 520 -4.59 -27.45 26.52
C GLN A 520 -5.97 -26.77 26.66
N GLU A 521 -6.01 -25.46 26.87
CA GLU A 521 -7.27 -24.70 26.95
C GLU A 521 -8.00 -24.71 25.61
N ALA A 522 -7.26 -24.56 24.50
CA ALA A 522 -7.82 -24.67 23.15
C ALA A 522 -8.35 -26.09 22.86
N PHE A 523 -7.66 -27.14 23.32
CA PHE A 523 -8.13 -28.52 23.23
C PHE A 523 -9.44 -28.73 24.01
N ASP A 524 -9.48 -28.28 25.26
CA ASP A 524 -10.66 -28.40 26.13
C ASP A 524 -11.86 -27.62 25.54
N TYR A 525 -11.61 -26.45 24.95
CA TYR A 525 -12.62 -25.67 24.26
C TYR A 525 -13.15 -26.40 23.02
N SER A 526 -12.26 -26.84 22.12
CA SER A 526 -12.60 -27.57 20.88
C SER A 526 -13.41 -28.84 21.16
N SER A 527 -13.09 -29.55 22.25
CA SER A 527 -13.75 -30.79 22.67
C SER A 527 -15.09 -30.61 23.39
N SER A 528 -15.42 -29.39 23.84
CA SER A 528 -16.66 -29.13 24.58
C SER A 528 -17.59 -28.13 23.89
N THR A 529 -17.08 -27.33 22.97
CA THR A 529 -17.80 -26.23 22.32
C THR A 529 -17.70 -26.35 20.79
N PRO A 530 -18.83 -26.37 20.06
CA PRO A 530 -18.80 -26.30 18.60
C PRO A 530 -18.12 -25.01 18.11
N LEU A 531 -17.12 -25.16 17.24
CA LEU A 531 -16.40 -24.02 16.67
C LEU A 531 -17.24 -23.31 15.60
N THR A 532 -17.17 -21.99 15.57
CA THR A 532 -17.68 -21.19 14.45
C THR A 532 -16.88 -21.44 13.16
N GLU A 533 -17.40 -21.03 12.00
CA GLU A 533 -16.66 -21.07 10.73
C GLU A 533 -15.33 -20.30 10.83
N PHE A 534 -15.34 -19.10 11.43
CA PHE A 534 -14.16 -18.28 11.61
C PHE A 534 -13.09 -18.93 12.51
N GLU A 535 -13.50 -19.54 13.62
CA GLU A 535 -12.61 -20.29 14.52
C GLU A 535 -12.05 -21.53 13.83
N THR A 536 -12.87 -22.21 13.02
CA THR A 536 -12.46 -23.38 12.25
C THR A 536 -11.39 -23.02 11.21
N ASP A 537 -11.58 -21.93 10.47
CA ASP A 537 -10.60 -21.45 9.50
C ASP A 537 -9.27 -21.08 10.16
N ARG A 538 -9.34 -20.43 11.33
CA ARG A 538 -8.15 -20.07 12.11
C ARG A 538 -7.43 -21.29 12.63
N LEU A 539 -8.15 -22.29 13.13
CA LEU A 539 -7.57 -23.55 13.56
C LEU A 539 -6.91 -24.30 12.39
N LEU A 540 -7.56 -24.34 11.22
CA LEU A 540 -7.00 -24.96 10.01
C LEU A 540 -5.69 -24.28 9.59
N LEU A 541 -5.66 -22.95 9.54
CA LEU A 541 -4.43 -22.21 9.22
C LEU A 541 -3.32 -22.44 10.26
N SER A 542 -3.67 -22.55 11.55
CA SER A 542 -2.71 -22.90 12.60
C SER A 542 -2.17 -24.31 12.43
N LEU A 543 -3.02 -25.28 12.05
CA LEU A 543 -2.62 -26.66 11.75
C LEU A 543 -1.60 -26.71 10.61
N LEU A 544 -1.88 -26.00 9.51
CA LEU A 544 -0.98 -25.95 8.36
C LEU A 544 0.37 -25.30 8.70
N ARG A 545 0.44 -24.48 9.75
CA ARG A 545 1.70 -23.89 10.26
C ARG A 545 2.42 -24.83 11.23
N SER A 546 1.71 -25.42 12.19
CA SER A 546 2.27 -26.28 13.25
C SER A 546 1.43 -27.56 13.39
N THR A 547 1.76 -28.60 12.62
CA THR A 547 0.93 -29.81 12.54
C THR A 547 0.89 -30.55 13.87
N GLU A 548 2.06 -30.93 14.40
CA GLU A 548 2.19 -31.79 15.59
C GLU A 548 1.47 -31.22 16.82
N ASN A 549 1.55 -29.89 17.02
CA ASN A 549 0.95 -29.25 18.18
C ASN A 549 -0.56 -29.03 18.06
N ILE A 550 -1.07 -28.87 16.83
CA ILE A 550 -2.45 -28.44 16.59
C ILE A 550 -3.35 -29.60 16.17
N ILE A 551 -2.79 -30.68 15.61
CA ILE A 551 -3.57 -31.86 15.20
C ILE A 551 -4.44 -32.45 16.34
N PRO A 552 -4.01 -32.47 17.63
CA PRO A 552 -4.87 -32.96 18.70
C PRO A 552 -6.09 -32.05 18.90
N ILE A 553 -5.92 -30.73 18.76
CA ILE A 553 -7.00 -29.73 18.90
C ILE A 553 -7.98 -29.83 17.72
N TRP A 554 -7.45 -30.04 16.50
CA TRP A 554 -8.25 -30.25 15.29
C TRP A 554 -9.13 -31.51 15.38
N ASN A 555 -8.54 -32.61 15.82
CA ASN A 555 -9.22 -33.90 15.97
C ASN A 555 -10.18 -33.92 17.16
N ALA A 556 -10.02 -33.00 18.13
CA ALA A 556 -10.88 -32.90 19.31
C ALA A 556 -12.23 -32.24 19.05
N ARG A 557 -12.47 -31.65 17.88
CA ARG A 557 -13.69 -30.88 17.59
C ARG A 557 -14.96 -31.68 17.87
N SER A 558 -15.75 -31.23 18.83
CA SER A 558 -16.99 -31.90 19.28
C SER A 558 -18.05 -32.03 18.18
N VAL A 559 -18.19 -30.99 17.36
CA VAL A 559 -19.01 -30.97 16.14
C VAL A 559 -18.17 -30.33 15.04
N PRO A 560 -17.61 -31.11 14.10
CA PRO A 560 -16.78 -30.57 13.02
C PRO A 560 -17.59 -29.64 12.11
N THR A 561 -17.40 -28.33 12.26
CA THR A 561 -17.86 -27.32 11.31
C THR A 561 -16.94 -27.37 10.07
N PRO A 562 -17.49 -27.39 8.84
CA PRO A 562 -16.69 -27.28 7.63
C PRO A 562 -15.94 -25.93 7.58
N PRO A 563 -14.66 -25.91 7.14
CA PRO A 563 -13.97 -24.66 6.87
C PRO A 563 -14.62 -23.89 5.72
N SER A 564 -14.36 -22.59 5.63
CA SER A 564 -14.88 -21.75 4.55
C SER A 564 -14.30 -22.08 3.17
N GLY A 565 -13.11 -22.69 3.14
CA GLY A 565 -12.44 -23.18 1.94
C GLY A 565 -11.17 -23.96 2.27
N LEU A 566 -10.69 -24.75 1.30
CA LEU A 566 -9.50 -25.60 1.45
C LEU A 566 -8.29 -25.13 0.62
N LEU A 567 -8.39 -23.99 -0.07
CA LEU A 567 -7.32 -23.51 -0.97
C LEU A 567 -5.98 -23.23 -0.27
N ALA A 568 -5.95 -23.07 1.05
CA ALA A 568 -4.71 -22.87 1.81
C ALA A 568 -3.72 -24.05 1.64
N PHE A 569 -4.21 -25.26 1.39
CA PHE A 569 -3.40 -26.45 1.14
C PHE A 569 -2.53 -26.35 -0.12
N LYS A 570 -2.89 -25.50 -1.10
CA LYS A 570 -2.07 -25.35 -2.30
C LYS A 570 -0.69 -24.75 -2.02
N HIS A 571 -0.54 -24.04 -0.89
CA HIS A 571 0.65 -23.27 -0.54
C HIS A 571 1.62 -23.99 0.41
N ILE A 572 1.26 -25.16 0.93
CA ILE A 572 2.15 -25.91 1.83
C ILE A 572 3.09 -26.81 1.00
N PRO A 573 4.34 -27.03 1.43
CA PRO A 573 5.24 -27.95 0.74
C PRO A 573 4.74 -29.40 0.84
N PHE A 574 5.12 -30.26 -0.11
CA PHE A 574 4.63 -31.65 -0.15
C PHE A 574 4.97 -32.45 1.13
N GLU A 575 6.14 -32.20 1.73
CA GLU A 575 6.55 -32.81 3.01
C GLU A 575 5.55 -32.52 4.14
N LYS A 576 4.81 -31.42 4.04
CA LYS A 576 3.74 -31.08 4.98
C LYS A 576 2.48 -31.92 4.78
N TRP A 577 2.17 -32.30 3.53
CA TRP A 577 1.10 -33.27 3.24
C TRP A 577 1.43 -34.64 3.83
N GLU A 578 2.67 -35.12 3.65
CA GLU A 578 3.13 -36.37 4.27
C GLU A 578 3.07 -36.32 5.79
N SER A 579 3.50 -35.21 6.40
CA SER A 579 3.40 -35.01 7.85
C SER A 579 1.96 -35.07 8.35
N LEU A 580 1.01 -34.50 7.61
CA LEU A 580 -0.41 -34.58 7.95
C LEU A 580 -0.94 -36.02 7.90
N GLU A 581 -0.51 -36.82 6.93
CA GLU A 581 -0.83 -38.25 6.85
C GLU A 581 -0.28 -39.03 8.06
N VAL A 582 0.99 -38.83 8.40
CA VAL A 582 1.64 -39.46 9.56
C VAL A 582 0.89 -39.13 10.86
N GLU A 583 0.44 -37.88 10.99
CA GLU A 583 -0.34 -37.37 12.13
C GLU A 583 -1.83 -37.74 12.06
N LYS A 584 -2.23 -38.59 11.10
CA LYS A 584 -3.60 -39.09 10.90
C LYS A 584 -4.62 -37.98 10.69
N PHE A 585 -4.24 -36.93 9.98
CA PHE A 585 -5.18 -35.93 9.50
C PHE A 585 -6.23 -36.58 8.59
N ASP A 586 -7.49 -36.17 8.77
CA ASP A 586 -8.58 -36.63 7.92
C ASP A 586 -8.58 -35.85 6.59
N PHE A 587 -8.12 -36.50 5.52
CA PHE A 587 -8.12 -35.94 4.17
C PHE A 587 -9.49 -36.00 3.47
N SER A 588 -10.50 -36.64 4.07
CA SER A 588 -11.86 -36.69 3.51
C SER A 588 -12.68 -35.42 3.79
N ILE A 589 -12.09 -34.43 4.46
CA ILE A 589 -12.76 -33.18 4.79
C ILE A 589 -13.28 -32.45 3.54
N LYS A 590 -14.42 -31.80 3.71
CA LYS A 590 -15.01 -30.91 2.71
C LYS A 590 -15.16 -29.52 3.30
N ASP A 591 -15.05 -28.49 2.45
CA ASP A 591 -15.43 -27.13 2.86
C ASP A 591 -16.96 -26.94 2.89
N LYS A 592 -17.39 -25.75 3.30
CA LYS A 592 -18.80 -25.37 3.37
C LYS A 592 -19.56 -25.44 2.05
N PHE A 593 -18.85 -25.50 0.92
CA PHE A 593 -19.44 -25.64 -0.41
C PHE A 593 -19.37 -27.06 -0.94
N GLY A 594 -18.84 -28.00 -0.15
CA GLY A 594 -18.67 -29.40 -0.52
C GLY A 594 -17.41 -29.68 -1.34
N ASN A 595 -16.48 -28.72 -1.51
CA ASN A 595 -15.22 -28.99 -2.20
C ASN A 595 -14.32 -29.85 -1.33
N ASP A 596 -13.64 -30.81 -1.97
CA ASP A 596 -12.63 -31.67 -1.37
C ASP A 596 -11.21 -31.09 -1.53
N LEU A 597 -10.20 -31.92 -1.23
CA LEU A 597 -8.79 -31.56 -1.34
C LEU A 597 -8.17 -31.79 -2.72
N PHE A 598 -8.89 -32.32 -3.71
CA PHE A 598 -8.30 -32.62 -5.02
C PHE A 598 -7.96 -31.36 -5.82
N VAL A 599 -8.76 -30.31 -5.73
CA VAL A 599 -8.46 -29.00 -6.34
C VAL A 599 -7.17 -28.38 -5.75
N PRO A 600 -7.04 -28.17 -4.42
CA PRO A 600 -5.80 -27.62 -3.87
C PRO A 600 -4.60 -28.57 -4.02
N ALA A 601 -4.80 -29.90 -4.04
CA ALA A 601 -3.72 -30.85 -4.34
C ALA A 601 -3.22 -30.72 -5.77
N ALA A 602 -4.12 -30.61 -6.76
CA ALA A 602 -3.77 -30.40 -8.17
C ALA A 602 -3.03 -29.08 -8.42
N LEU A 603 -3.35 -28.04 -7.65
CA LEU A 603 -2.62 -26.76 -7.66
C LEU A 603 -1.26 -26.84 -6.93
N ASN A 604 -1.04 -27.86 -6.10
CA ASN A 604 0.19 -28.05 -5.36
C ASN A 604 1.21 -28.88 -6.15
N SER A 605 0.89 -30.15 -6.40
CA SER A 605 1.80 -31.10 -7.05
C SER A 605 1.08 -32.37 -7.51
N GLN A 606 1.73 -33.15 -8.37
CA GLN A 606 1.21 -34.46 -8.79
C GLN A 606 1.25 -35.45 -7.63
N GLU A 607 2.25 -35.34 -6.76
CA GLU A 607 2.47 -36.17 -5.59
C GLU A 607 1.34 -35.97 -4.56
N ALA A 608 0.86 -34.74 -4.37
CA ALA A 608 -0.28 -34.46 -3.48
C ALA A 608 -1.57 -35.11 -4.00
N VAL A 609 -1.80 -35.11 -5.31
CA VAL A 609 -2.94 -35.81 -5.92
C VAL A 609 -2.82 -37.33 -5.72
N GLN A 610 -1.63 -37.89 -5.96
CA GLN A 610 -1.38 -39.32 -5.79
C GLN A 610 -1.61 -39.75 -4.33
N LEU A 611 -1.16 -38.97 -3.36
CA LEU A 611 -1.39 -39.22 -1.94
C LEU A 611 -2.87 -39.40 -1.61
N LEU A 612 -3.73 -38.49 -2.11
CA LEU A 612 -5.18 -38.59 -1.87
C LEU A 612 -5.78 -39.86 -2.47
N LEU A 613 -5.32 -40.27 -3.65
CA LEU A 613 -5.77 -41.50 -4.31
C LEU A 613 -5.27 -42.76 -3.58
N ASP A 614 -4.03 -42.76 -3.09
CA ASP A 614 -3.45 -43.88 -2.33
C ASP A 614 -4.18 -44.09 -0.99
N LEU A 615 -4.74 -43.02 -0.42
CA LEU A 615 -5.64 -43.06 0.74
C LEU A 615 -7.06 -43.57 0.40
N GLY A 616 -7.34 -43.90 -0.87
CA GLY A 616 -8.62 -44.42 -1.33
C GLY A 616 -9.72 -43.36 -1.45
N LEU A 617 -9.35 -42.08 -1.49
CA LEU A 617 -10.29 -40.97 -1.72
C LEU A 617 -10.59 -40.83 -3.21
N LYS A 618 -11.78 -40.32 -3.52
CA LYS A 618 -12.21 -40.02 -4.88
C LYS A 618 -12.48 -38.52 -5.04
N PRO A 619 -12.17 -37.93 -6.21
CA PRO A 619 -12.50 -36.54 -6.48
C PRO A 619 -14.02 -36.33 -6.51
N GLU A 620 -14.47 -35.25 -5.88
CA GLU A 620 -15.85 -34.81 -5.84
C GLU A 620 -16.21 -34.05 -7.11
N MET A 621 -17.03 -34.70 -7.94
CA MET A 621 -17.44 -34.19 -9.25
C MET A 621 -18.86 -33.61 -9.23
N ASP A 622 -19.72 -33.97 -8.28
CA ASP A 622 -21.16 -33.63 -8.28
C ASP A 622 -21.48 -32.30 -7.58
N LYS A 623 -20.51 -31.38 -7.50
CA LYS A 623 -20.61 -30.14 -6.71
C LYS A 623 -20.70 -28.88 -7.57
N LEU A 624 -21.36 -27.86 -7.05
CA LEU A 624 -21.46 -26.57 -7.72
C LEU A 624 -20.12 -25.82 -7.73
N GLY A 625 -19.61 -25.57 -8.93
CA GLY A 625 -18.38 -24.81 -9.22
C GLY A 625 -17.28 -25.69 -9.82
N LEU A 626 -16.12 -25.12 -10.12
CA LEU A 626 -15.03 -25.84 -10.80
C LEU A 626 -14.54 -27.04 -10.02
N ASP A 627 -14.57 -28.23 -10.61
CA ASP A 627 -13.94 -29.42 -10.07
C ASP A 627 -12.45 -29.50 -10.46
N VAL A 628 -11.80 -30.59 -10.04
CA VAL A 628 -10.37 -30.80 -10.29
C VAL A 628 -10.07 -31.04 -11.79
N LEU A 629 -10.98 -31.66 -12.55
CA LEU A 629 -10.77 -31.89 -13.97
C LEU A 629 -10.90 -30.59 -14.76
N ASP A 630 -11.91 -29.78 -14.48
CA ASP A 630 -12.05 -28.43 -15.02
C ASP A 630 -10.74 -27.63 -14.86
N LEU A 631 -10.22 -27.60 -13.63
CA LEU A 631 -9.00 -26.89 -13.28
C LEU A 631 -7.79 -27.42 -14.08
N LEU A 632 -7.60 -28.74 -14.13
CA LEU A 632 -6.46 -29.34 -14.83
C LEU A 632 -6.50 -29.10 -16.35
N LEU A 633 -7.69 -29.04 -16.93
CA LEU A 633 -7.87 -28.70 -18.35
C LEU A 633 -7.60 -27.21 -18.61
N GLU A 634 -8.04 -26.32 -17.71
CA GLU A 634 -7.68 -24.89 -17.76
C GLU A 634 -6.17 -24.69 -17.62
N ASP A 635 -5.54 -25.33 -16.64
CA ASP A 635 -4.09 -25.28 -16.42
C ASP A 635 -3.32 -25.79 -17.64
N SER A 636 -3.80 -26.87 -18.27
CA SER A 636 -3.19 -27.41 -19.50
C SER A 636 -3.24 -26.39 -20.66
N TYR A 637 -4.34 -25.65 -20.78
CA TYR A 637 -4.48 -24.58 -21.77
C TYR A 637 -3.56 -23.40 -21.44
N GLU A 638 -3.60 -22.94 -20.19
CA GLU A 638 -2.80 -21.82 -19.71
C GLU A 638 -1.30 -22.12 -19.78
N ASN A 639 -0.87 -23.37 -19.64
CA ASN A 639 0.54 -23.77 -19.79
C ASN A 639 0.90 -24.18 -21.23
N GLY A 640 -0.09 -24.47 -22.08
CA GLY A 640 0.13 -24.97 -23.44
C GLY A 640 0.74 -26.37 -23.49
N SER A 641 0.64 -27.12 -22.39
CA SER A 641 1.13 -28.49 -22.24
C SER A 641 0.22 -29.24 -21.28
N LEU A 642 -0.06 -30.51 -21.56
CA LEU A 642 -0.97 -31.31 -20.73
C LEU A 642 -0.46 -31.44 -19.29
N ASN A 643 -1.30 -31.09 -18.30
CA ASN A 643 -0.98 -31.24 -16.89
C ASN A 643 -0.78 -32.72 -16.55
N LYS A 644 0.29 -33.04 -15.82
CA LYS A 644 0.68 -34.43 -15.52
C LYS A 644 -0.35 -35.16 -14.66
N SER A 645 -1.06 -34.46 -13.79
CA SER A 645 -2.07 -35.03 -12.89
C SER A 645 -3.31 -35.51 -13.62
N LEU A 646 -3.53 -35.11 -14.89
CA LEU A 646 -4.65 -35.63 -15.69
C LEU A 646 -4.59 -37.16 -15.84
N ARG A 647 -3.40 -37.77 -15.87
CA ARG A 647 -3.27 -39.24 -15.93
C ARG A 647 -3.78 -39.95 -14.67
N LEU A 648 -3.81 -39.23 -13.54
CA LEU A 648 -4.28 -39.75 -12.26
C LEU A 648 -5.77 -39.48 -12.06
N ILE A 649 -6.23 -38.29 -12.45
CA ILE A 649 -7.62 -37.86 -12.23
C ILE A 649 -8.59 -38.46 -13.25
N VAL A 650 -8.23 -38.48 -14.54
CA VAL A 650 -9.15 -38.93 -15.60
C VAL A 650 -9.72 -40.34 -15.37
N PRO A 651 -8.94 -41.34 -14.91
CA PRO A 651 -9.49 -42.66 -14.59
C PRO A 651 -10.54 -42.68 -13.47
N GLU A 652 -10.54 -41.68 -12.58
CA GLU A 652 -11.45 -41.58 -11.43
C GLU A 652 -12.74 -40.83 -11.75
N VAL A 653 -12.85 -40.25 -12.95
CA VAL A 653 -14.03 -39.49 -13.39
C VAL A 653 -15.00 -40.43 -14.11
N GLU A 654 -16.18 -40.63 -13.52
CA GLU A 654 -17.19 -41.56 -14.04
C GLU A 654 -17.98 -40.95 -15.21
N GLU A 655 -18.38 -39.67 -15.09
CA GLU A 655 -19.14 -38.93 -16.10
C GLU A 655 -18.53 -37.54 -16.34
N LEU A 656 -18.54 -37.09 -17.60
CA LEU A 656 -18.06 -35.76 -17.99
C LEU A 656 -19.22 -34.78 -18.10
N GLU A 657 -19.03 -33.60 -17.54
CA GLU A 657 -19.95 -32.48 -17.65
C GLU A 657 -19.75 -31.70 -18.96
N PRO A 658 -20.76 -30.93 -19.41
CA PRO A 658 -20.62 -30.02 -20.55
C PRO A 658 -19.42 -29.06 -20.44
N SER A 659 -19.12 -28.61 -19.22
CA SER A 659 -17.98 -27.77 -18.86
C SER A 659 -16.63 -28.40 -19.25
N HIS A 660 -16.43 -29.68 -18.95
CA HIS A 660 -15.22 -30.43 -19.32
C HIS A 660 -15.07 -30.48 -20.83
N TYR A 661 -16.14 -30.83 -21.56
CA TYR A 661 -16.11 -30.89 -23.02
C TYR A 661 -15.78 -29.54 -23.65
N SER A 662 -16.31 -28.44 -23.11
CA SER A 662 -15.99 -27.08 -23.56
C SER A 662 -14.52 -26.70 -23.34
N ARG A 663 -13.90 -27.13 -22.23
CA ARG A 663 -12.45 -26.93 -21.98
C ARG A 663 -11.58 -27.81 -22.87
N ILE A 664 -12.01 -29.05 -23.13
CA ILE A 664 -11.33 -29.96 -24.07
C ILE A 664 -11.40 -29.42 -25.50
N ALA A 665 -12.54 -28.88 -25.93
CA ALA A 665 -12.71 -28.24 -27.23
C ALA A 665 -11.71 -27.08 -27.43
N ARG A 666 -11.45 -26.30 -26.37
CA ARG A 666 -10.43 -25.26 -26.35
C ARG A 666 -9.01 -25.83 -26.53
N LEU A 667 -8.66 -26.88 -25.79
CA LEU A 667 -7.37 -27.58 -25.96
C LEU A 667 -7.21 -28.13 -27.38
N LYS A 668 -8.25 -28.75 -27.94
CA LYS A 668 -8.25 -29.25 -29.32
C LYS A 668 -7.98 -28.14 -30.35
N LYS A 669 -8.62 -26.98 -30.18
CA LYS A 669 -8.46 -25.85 -31.10
C LYS A 669 -7.07 -25.20 -31.00
N HIS A 670 -6.57 -25.00 -29.78
CA HIS A 670 -5.37 -24.19 -29.54
C HIS A 670 -4.07 -25.00 -29.36
N PHE A 671 -4.18 -26.28 -29.00
CA PHE A 671 -3.06 -27.21 -28.75
C PHE A 671 -3.40 -28.64 -29.22
N PRO A 672 -3.60 -28.86 -30.54
CA PRO A 672 -4.03 -30.16 -31.07
C PRO A 672 -3.07 -31.31 -30.73
N GLU A 673 -1.75 -31.06 -30.66
CA GLU A 673 -0.77 -32.07 -30.24
C GLU A 673 -0.99 -32.53 -28.78
N GLU A 674 -1.41 -31.63 -27.89
CA GLU A 674 -1.71 -31.96 -26.48
C GLU A 674 -3.08 -32.62 -26.34
N TYR A 675 -4.05 -32.23 -27.16
CA TYR A 675 -5.36 -32.90 -27.24
C TYR A 675 -5.23 -34.38 -27.66
N GLU A 676 -4.39 -34.70 -28.64
CA GLU A 676 -4.13 -36.09 -29.02
C GLU A 676 -3.53 -36.90 -27.85
N LYS A 677 -2.68 -36.29 -27.03
CA LYS A 677 -2.15 -36.93 -25.81
C LYS A 677 -3.24 -37.14 -24.76
N LEU A 678 -4.18 -36.21 -24.63
CA LEU A 678 -5.32 -36.34 -23.71
C LEU A 678 -6.24 -37.50 -24.10
N ILE A 679 -6.54 -37.66 -25.39
CA ILE A 679 -7.35 -38.80 -25.89
C ILE A 679 -6.65 -40.13 -25.61
N GLN A 680 -5.32 -40.18 -25.70
CA GLN A 680 -4.55 -41.38 -25.36
C GLN A 680 -4.66 -41.78 -23.89
N ILE A 681 -5.02 -40.85 -22.98
CA ILE A 681 -5.31 -41.16 -21.58
C ILE A 681 -6.67 -41.84 -21.47
N SER A 682 -7.70 -41.30 -22.11
CA SER A 682 -9.05 -41.90 -22.16
C SER A 682 -9.83 -41.46 -23.41
N ASN A 683 -10.48 -42.42 -24.06
CA ASN A 683 -11.37 -42.16 -25.20
C ASN A 683 -12.62 -41.36 -24.82
N GLN A 684 -12.97 -41.27 -23.52
CA GLN A 684 -14.08 -40.43 -23.06
C GLN A 684 -13.83 -38.94 -23.33
N MET A 685 -12.56 -38.54 -23.51
CA MET A 685 -12.16 -37.15 -23.80
C MET A 685 -12.34 -36.75 -25.28
N LEU A 686 -12.91 -37.62 -26.12
CA LEU A 686 -13.18 -37.30 -27.52
C LEU A 686 -14.29 -36.26 -27.65
N VAL A 687 -13.98 -35.14 -28.29
CA VAL A 687 -14.95 -34.05 -28.54
C VAL A 687 -15.17 -33.85 -30.04
N SER A 688 -16.43 -33.65 -30.44
CA SER A 688 -16.81 -33.35 -31.82
C SER A 688 -16.29 -31.97 -32.26
N ASP A 689 -16.25 -31.72 -33.58
CA ASP A 689 -15.81 -30.42 -34.11
C ASP A 689 -16.82 -29.29 -33.85
N GLU A 690 -18.05 -29.61 -33.46
CA GLU A 690 -19.16 -28.67 -33.26
C GLU A 690 -19.33 -28.22 -31.80
N TYR A 691 -18.52 -28.70 -30.86
CA TYR A 691 -18.65 -28.34 -29.45
C TYR A 691 -18.09 -26.94 -29.18
N ASP A 692 -18.87 -26.11 -28.49
CA ASP A 692 -18.48 -24.74 -28.16
C ASP A 692 -17.38 -24.71 -27.08
N MET A 693 -16.39 -23.84 -27.26
CA MET A 693 -15.37 -23.59 -26.24
C MET A 693 -15.95 -22.84 -25.04
N ASN A 694 -15.40 -23.09 -23.85
CA ASN A 694 -15.78 -22.34 -22.66
C ASN A 694 -15.46 -20.85 -22.85
N LYS A 695 -16.35 -19.96 -22.41
CA LYS A 695 -16.21 -18.50 -22.58
C LYS A 695 -15.69 -17.79 -21.34
N PHE A 696 -15.58 -18.52 -20.24
CA PHE A 696 -15.23 -17.98 -18.93
C PHE A 696 -13.92 -18.60 -18.46
N ARG A 697 -13.16 -17.84 -17.68
CA ARG A 697 -11.91 -18.30 -17.07
C ARG A 697 -11.81 -17.78 -15.64
N SER A 698 -11.27 -18.61 -14.77
CA SER A 698 -10.91 -18.18 -13.43
C SER A 698 -9.51 -17.57 -13.45
N ARG A 699 -9.31 -16.40 -12.83
CA ARG A 699 -7.95 -15.92 -12.54
C ARG A 699 -7.47 -16.55 -11.24
N LEU A 700 -7.31 -17.87 -11.21
CA LEU A 700 -6.79 -18.59 -10.04
C LEU A 700 -5.26 -18.75 -10.12
N TYR A 701 -4.54 -17.66 -10.39
CA TYR A 701 -3.08 -17.60 -10.34
C TYR A 701 -2.62 -16.24 -9.81
#